data_AF-A0A7X8ZS13-F1
#
_entry.id   AF-A0A7X8ZS13-F1
#
_cell.length_a   1.000
_cell.length_b   1.000
_cell.length_c   1.000
_cell.angle_alpha   90.00
_cell.angle_beta   90.00
_cell.angle_gamma   90.00
#
_symmetry.space_group_name_H-M   'P 1'
#
loop_
_entity.id
_entity.type
_entity.pdbx_description
1 polymer ?
#
loop_
_entity_poly.entity_id
_entity_poly.type
_entity_poly.pdbx_seq_one_letter_code
_entity_poly.pdbx_strand_id
1 'polypeptide(L)'
;MKNYRYKIVAFFCVVGLFFACDNATTDFEGFEEKTGVKNIVRKEIAMNDALYSTLVSALGDEDKEAKDFINQHKAFSPTVAPAATYLPKLLAKEYFAADPTSSVKVGYKEIHNVDENIAAYAGESYKISTADYQTVWGDEQMYVEAFTPKKAPKDEIPALLAVQFPDAEAGVKQNVNYYYSKDEPKDETVESYFLQEDFEALVAYEEINLEGWINVDLVGTYKWEGRSFSGNNYANVSSYESKGKNDLWLITPAVELENVEGIKLSFDVNVRNFTQDILSVLISTDFSGDENKIKEATWTDVSNQFDLGVKDGNMHPAGEMLLDAYKEKKIYVAFQYDGDESPGLEGNDRKTTTYQLDNLKISKLVPGIAVEDRELQYAVFEHKGNNEWALDADNSLVVIQPEEYTAMGEGYPNISKPEVAYHKIPIFLSQKYPYEMDGTVKKVVYYTWSDKATAEEYILTNEVWKRTTWEVESQSQFILTEKDGWLFDPTLLIDFNKNTAGFQMVVDYVATHEGLENKELLDDRGNAEFYYGFNAHFTNITYRDKDRSKDPAYPISGDAKEKTKFMDERTIQGLAIFLASAHPNAVPEVSGIEQLAKITRVLIYTDPSSTLTNAYYTYEFKCVGDKEWKALRRTSEDTGKVDEYAADE
;
A
#
# COMPACT_ATOMS: atom_id res chain seq x y z
N MET A 1 -48.29 35.03 75.14
CA MET A 1 -48.69 33.62 74.94
C MET A 1 -48.51 33.26 73.48
N LYS A 2 -47.60 32.30 73.20
CA LYS A 2 -47.39 31.44 72.00
C LYS A 2 -47.93 31.93 70.63
N ASN A 3 -47.08 32.25 69.64
CA ASN A 3 -46.42 31.35 68.64
C ASN A 3 -47.46 30.59 67.76
N TYR A 4 -47.46 30.53 66.41
CA TYR A 4 -46.36 30.39 65.44
C TYR A 4 -46.92 30.37 63.96
N ARG A 5 -46.10 30.83 62.98
CA ARG A 5 -45.76 30.19 61.66
C ARG A 5 -46.64 30.30 60.37
N TYR A 6 -45.92 30.74 59.30
CA TYR A 6 -46.08 30.58 57.83
C TYR A 6 -47.28 31.30 57.17
N LYS A 7 -47.18 32.07 56.07
CA LYS A 7 -46.31 32.00 54.88
C LYS A 7 -45.97 33.42 54.37
N ILE A 8 -44.70 33.61 54.01
CA ILE A 8 -44.13 34.86 53.49
C ILE A 8 -44.50 35.02 52.00
N VAL A 9 -45.24 36.12 51.76
CA VAL A 9 -45.03 37.12 50.70
C VAL A 9 -44.68 36.58 49.32
N ALA A 10 -45.73 36.18 48.61
CA ALA A 10 -45.76 36.25 47.17
C ALA A 10 -45.93 37.73 46.74
N PHE A 11 -45.17 38.11 45.72
CA PHE A 11 -45.65 39.01 44.66
C PHE A 11 -45.64 40.52 44.91
N PHE A 12 -44.55 41.13 45.39
CA PHE A 12 -44.21 42.56 45.13
C PHE A 12 -42.71 42.86 45.39
N CYS A 13 -41.80 42.18 44.69
CA CYS A 13 -40.35 42.50 44.67
C CYS A 13 -39.82 42.41 43.24
N VAL A 14 -40.49 43.09 42.31
CA VAL A 14 -40.04 43.29 40.94
C VAL A 14 -39.98 44.82 40.76
N VAL A 15 -38.83 45.35 40.36
CA VAL A 15 -38.55 46.77 39.97
C VAL A 15 -37.95 47.75 41.03
N GLY A 16 -37.70 47.37 42.28
CA GLY A 16 -37.37 48.36 43.35
C GLY A 16 -36.03 48.29 44.10
N LEU A 17 -34.95 47.71 43.54
CA LEU A 17 -33.62 47.71 44.18
C LEU A 17 -32.48 48.18 43.25
N PHE A 18 -32.79 49.07 42.32
CA PHE A 18 -31.81 50.04 41.82
C PHE A 18 -31.69 51.15 42.89
N PHE A 19 -30.46 51.52 43.27
CA PHE A 19 -30.09 52.52 44.30
C PHE A 19 -30.03 52.06 45.76
N ALA A 20 -29.01 51.26 46.14
CA ALA A 20 -28.30 51.40 47.44
C ALA A 20 -27.11 50.42 47.56
N CYS A 21 -26.06 50.64 46.76
CA CYS A 21 -24.67 50.54 47.19
C CYS A 21 -23.88 51.38 46.20
N ASP A 22 -23.93 52.68 46.46
CA ASP A 22 -23.09 53.68 45.83
C ASP A 22 -21.63 53.44 46.25
N ASN A 23 -20.75 53.79 45.32
CA ASN A 23 -19.30 53.63 45.26
C ASN A 23 -18.53 53.49 46.59
N ALA A 24 -17.74 52.41 46.66
CA ALA A 24 -16.49 52.37 47.43
C ALA A 24 -15.32 51.82 46.59
N THR A 25 -15.35 52.01 45.27
CA THR A 25 -14.26 51.58 44.35
C THR A 25 -13.61 52.73 43.59
N THR A 26 -14.05 53.98 43.79
CA THR A 26 -13.53 55.15 43.04
C THR A 26 -12.43 55.92 43.74
N ASP A 27 -12.01 55.53 44.95
CA ASP A 27 -11.03 56.29 45.75
C ASP A 27 -9.62 55.66 45.82
N PHE A 28 -9.28 54.78 44.87
CA PHE A 28 -7.90 54.29 44.71
C PHE A 28 -7.37 54.58 43.31
N GLU A 29 -6.77 55.75 43.12
CA GLU A 29 -5.86 55.98 42.00
C GLU A 29 -4.71 54.95 42.09
N GLY A 30 -4.60 54.10 41.05
CA GLY A 30 -3.63 53.01 40.97
C GLY A 30 -4.22 51.59 40.95
N PHE A 31 -5.55 51.40 41.02
CA PHE A 31 -6.16 50.07 40.83
C PHE A 31 -6.41 49.70 39.36
N GLU A 32 -6.44 50.67 38.45
CA GLU A 32 -6.51 50.41 37.00
C GLU A 32 -5.19 49.86 36.42
N GLU A 33 -4.07 49.95 37.15
CA GLU A 33 -2.76 49.46 36.72
C GLU A 33 -2.37 48.09 37.32
N LYS A 34 -3.31 47.34 37.90
CA LYS A 34 -3.05 45.93 38.20
C LYS A 34 -3.43 45.08 36.99
N THR A 35 -2.46 44.84 36.11
CA THR A 35 -2.52 43.71 35.18
C THR A 35 -2.93 42.47 35.99
N GLY A 36 -4.10 41.91 35.70
CA GLY A 36 -4.51 40.63 36.29
C GLY A 36 -3.39 39.61 36.13
N VAL A 37 -3.25 38.68 37.08
CA VAL A 37 -2.23 37.62 36.99
C VAL A 37 -2.49 36.85 35.70
N LYS A 38 -1.63 37.06 34.69
CA LYS A 38 -1.70 36.35 33.41
C LYS A 38 -1.12 34.95 33.56
N ASN A 39 -1.89 33.92 33.23
CA ASN A 39 -1.45 32.54 33.12
C ASN A 39 -0.80 32.28 31.75
N ILE A 40 0.40 32.82 31.56
CA ILE A 40 1.18 32.61 30.32
C ILE A 40 1.86 31.25 30.36
N VAL A 41 1.54 30.38 29.40
CA VAL A 41 2.15 29.06 29.24
C VAL A 41 3.30 29.13 28.24
N ARG A 42 4.46 28.56 28.61
CA ARG A 42 5.65 28.37 27.76
C ARG A 42 6.17 26.96 27.99
N LYS A 43 5.84 26.01 27.10
CA LYS A 43 6.20 24.61 27.29
C LYS A 43 6.66 23.94 25.99
N GLU A 44 7.39 22.87 26.16
CA GLU A 44 7.68 21.89 25.13
C GLU A 44 7.15 20.55 25.63
N ILE A 45 6.31 19.90 24.83
CA ILE A 45 5.66 18.62 25.16
C ILE A 45 5.86 17.63 24.01
N ALA A 46 5.84 16.34 24.33
CA ALA A 46 5.83 15.27 23.34
C ALA A 46 4.50 14.51 23.40
N MET A 47 3.93 14.19 22.24
CA MET A 47 2.72 13.40 22.15
C MET A 47 2.93 12.00 22.76
N ASN A 48 1.93 11.53 23.49
CA ASN A 48 1.89 10.20 24.09
C ASN A 48 0.45 9.66 24.00
N ASP A 49 0.25 8.39 24.38
CA ASP A 49 -1.05 7.71 24.26
C ASP A 49 -2.21 8.45 24.95
N ALA A 50 -1.94 9.09 26.09
CA ALA A 50 -2.94 9.87 26.81
C ALA A 50 -3.33 11.12 26.02
N LEU A 51 -2.35 11.85 25.49
CA LEU A 51 -2.59 13.05 24.66
C LEU A 51 -3.28 12.71 23.34
N TYR A 52 -2.93 11.61 22.67
CA TYR A 52 -3.65 11.13 21.49
C TYR A 52 -5.10 10.78 21.82
N SER A 53 -5.34 10.13 22.96
CA SER A 53 -6.70 9.81 23.43
C SER A 53 -7.51 11.08 23.75
N THR A 54 -6.87 12.09 24.37
CA THR A 54 -7.49 13.39 24.62
C THR A 54 -7.87 14.10 23.31
N LEU A 55 -6.97 14.10 22.33
CA LEU A 55 -7.18 14.68 21.00
C LEU A 55 -8.33 13.99 20.27
N VAL A 56 -8.31 12.66 20.15
CA VAL A 56 -9.40 11.88 19.52
C VAL A 56 -10.75 12.20 20.16
N SER A 57 -10.78 12.39 21.49
CA SER A 57 -11.99 12.77 22.23
C SER A 57 -12.40 14.25 22.08
N ALA A 58 -11.53 15.09 21.52
CA ALA A 58 -11.81 16.50 21.21
C ALA A 58 -12.25 16.70 19.74
N LEU A 59 -12.03 15.72 18.87
CA LEU A 59 -12.44 15.74 17.47
C LEU A 59 -13.93 15.35 17.32
N GLY A 60 -14.67 16.17 16.57
CA GLY A 60 -16.07 15.95 16.21
C GLY A 60 -16.25 14.95 15.08
N ASP A 61 -17.50 14.76 14.65
CA ASP A 61 -17.83 13.82 13.56
C ASP A 61 -17.39 14.36 12.18
N GLU A 62 -17.23 15.68 12.06
CA GLU A 62 -16.73 16.36 10.86
C GLU A 62 -15.27 16.00 10.53
N ASP A 63 -14.50 15.53 11.52
CA ASP A 63 -13.08 15.14 11.37
C ASP A 63 -12.90 13.62 11.39
N LYS A 64 -13.94 12.85 11.05
CA LYS A 64 -13.95 11.39 11.24
C LYS A 64 -12.71 10.70 10.66
N GLU A 65 -12.30 11.06 9.45
CA GLU A 65 -11.15 10.45 8.76
C GLU A 65 -9.83 10.70 9.50
N ALA A 66 -9.57 11.95 9.89
CA ALA A 66 -8.40 12.31 10.69
C ALA A 66 -8.44 11.66 12.09
N LYS A 67 -9.63 11.57 12.69
CA LYS A 67 -9.85 10.94 13.99
C LYS A 67 -9.56 9.45 13.97
N ASP A 68 -10.04 8.75 12.95
CA ASP A 68 -9.78 7.32 12.74
C ASP A 68 -8.29 7.09 12.49
N PHE A 69 -7.65 7.92 11.66
CA PHE A 69 -6.21 7.88 11.39
C PHE A 69 -5.38 8.07 12.67
N ILE A 70 -5.60 9.16 13.41
CA ILE A 70 -4.85 9.46 14.65
C ILE A 70 -5.07 8.37 15.70
N ASN A 71 -6.30 7.84 15.80
CA ASN A 71 -6.61 6.79 16.76
C ASN A 71 -5.89 5.47 16.43
N GLN A 72 -5.82 5.10 15.14
CA GLN A 72 -5.16 3.88 14.69
C GLN A 72 -3.64 3.98 14.77
N HIS A 73 -3.07 5.06 14.24
CA HIS A 73 -1.63 5.16 14.01
C HIS A 73 -0.86 5.85 15.14
N LYS A 74 -1.55 6.56 16.03
CA LYS A 74 -0.90 7.39 17.07
C LYS A 74 0.17 8.32 16.47
N ALA A 75 -0.18 8.90 15.32
CA ALA A 75 0.64 9.79 14.52
C ALA A 75 -0.24 10.74 13.70
N PHE A 76 0.37 11.77 13.12
CA PHE A 76 -0.24 12.72 12.19
C PHE A 76 0.13 12.38 10.73
N SER A 77 -0.58 12.95 9.78
CA SER A 77 -0.28 12.85 8.34
C SER A 77 -0.37 14.24 7.71
N PRO A 78 0.56 14.64 6.82
CA PRO A 78 0.47 15.92 6.12
C PRO A 78 -0.82 16.11 5.31
N THR A 79 -1.49 15.02 4.91
CA THR A 79 -2.68 15.06 4.04
C THR A 79 -3.96 14.69 4.78
N VAL A 80 -3.97 13.58 5.51
CA VAL A 80 -5.17 13.03 6.17
C VAL A 80 -5.43 13.66 7.53
N ALA A 81 -4.36 13.89 8.30
CA ALA A 81 -4.47 14.38 9.67
C ALA A 81 -3.39 15.44 9.96
N PRO A 82 -3.43 16.64 9.34
CA PRO A 82 -2.36 17.61 9.49
C PRO A 82 -2.23 18.09 10.93
N ALA A 83 -1.03 17.96 11.51
CA ALA A 83 -0.77 18.34 12.90
C ALA A 83 -1.09 19.82 13.16
N ALA A 84 -0.80 20.70 12.20
CA ALA A 84 -1.12 22.13 12.25
C ALA A 84 -2.62 22.40 12.43
N THR A 85 -3.48 21.53 11.91
CA THR A 85 -4.95 21.64 11.98
C THR A 85 -5.49 21.07 13.29
N TYR A 86 -4.95 19.93 13.74
CA TYR A 86 -5.57 19.15 14.82
C TYR A 86 -4.96 19.36 16.21
N LEU A 87 -3.66 19.66 16.31
CA LEU A 87 -3.03 19.96 17.61
C LEU A 87 -3.62 21.18 18.32
N PRO A 88 -4.09 22.25 17.65
CA PRO A 88 -4.87 23.31 18.29
C PRO A 88 -6.04 22.81 19.16
N LYS A 89 -6.76 21.78 18.69
CA LYS A 89 -7.92 21.21 19.42
C LYS A 89 -7.47 20.49 20.70
N LEU A 90 -6.31 19.82 20.66
CA LEU A 90 -5.69 19.24 21.87
C LEU A 90 -5.29 20.34 22.85
N LEU A 91 -4.58 21.37 22.38
CA LEU A 91 -4.06 22.45 23.23
C LEU A 91 -5.18 23.27 23.88
N ALA A 92 -6.30 23.49 23.17
CA ALA A 92 -7.48 24.13 23.74
C ALA A 92 -8.08 23.34 24.93
N LYS A 93 -7.97 22.02 24.91
CA LYS A 93 -8.46 21.14 25.98
C LYS A 93 -7.47 21.04 27.15
N GLU A 94 -6.18 20.88 26.86
CA GLU A 94 -5.12 20.76 27.88
C GLU A 94 -4.81 22.09 28.58
N TYR A 95 -4.89 23.20 27.84
CA TYR A 95 -4.52 24.54 28.31
C TYR A 95 -5.70 25.52 28.22
N PHE A 96 -6.89 25.08 28.61
CA PHE A 96 -8.14 25.86 28.55
C PHE A 96 -8.11 27.17 29.37
N ALA A 97 -7.22 27.26 30.37
CA ALA A 97 -7.07 28.43 31.24
C ALA A 97 -5.84 29.29 30.92
N ALA A 98 -5.13 29.02 29.82
CA ALA A 98 -3.99 29.81 29.40
C ALA A 98 -4.44 31.17 28.86
N ASP A 99 -3.63 32.21 29.10
CA ASP A 99 -3.90 33.55 28.59
C ASP A 99 -3.24 33.77 27.21
N PRO A 100 -3.79 34.69 26.38
CA PRO A 100 -3.21 35.07 25.10
C PRO A 100 -1.74 35.44 25.20
N THR A 101 -1.01 35.26 24.10
CA THR A 101 0.44 35.25 23.99
C THR A 101 1.12 33.98 24.48
N SER A 102 0.43 32.99 25.07
CA SER A 102 1.01 31.68 25.42
C SER A 102 1.55 30.92 24.20
N SER A 103 2.53 30.03 24.40
CA SER A 103 3.09 29.19 23.34
C SER A 103 3.49 27.81 23.83
N VAL A 104 3.28 26.81 22.98
CA VAL A 104 3.65 25.42 23.24
C VAL A 104 4.31 24.85 21.99
N LYS A 105 5.48 24.24 22.16
CA LYS A 105 6.08 23.37 21.15
C LYS A 105 5.62 21.94 21.39
N VAL A 106 5.15 21.27 20.34
CA VAL A 106 4.65 19.89 20.40
C VAL A 106 5.50 19.04 19.49
N GLY A 107 6.19 18.05 20.06
CA GLY A 107 6.82 16.94 19.33
C GLY A 107 5.81 15.82 19.09
N TYR A 108 5.78 15.25 17.90
CA TYR A 108 4.84 14.23 17.49
C TYR A 108 5.40 13.35 16.38
N LYS A 109 4.79 12.20 16.17
CA LYS A 109 5.09 11.35 15.02
C LYS A 109 4.28 11.80 13.82
N GLU A 110 4.93 11.93 12.69
CA GLU A 110 4.32 12.26 11.41
C GLU A 110 4.61 11.14 10.41
N ILE A 111 3.57 10.65 9.75
CA ILE A 111 3.68 9.64 8.71
C ILE A 111 3.76 10.37 7.37
N HIS A 112 4.96 10.41 6.78
CA HIS A 112 5.21 10.95 5.45
C HIS A 112 5.17 9.83 4.40
N ASN A 113 4.59 10.11 3.23
CA ASN A 113 4.45 9.20 2.09
C ASN A 113 3.77 7.86 2.42
N VAL A 114 2.45 7.89 2.43
CA VAL A 114 1.68 6.84 1.77
C VAL A 114 1.05 7.56 0.58
N ASP A 115 1.45 7.25 -0.67
CA ASP A 115 0.56 7.54 -1.80
C ASP A 115 -0.78 6.91 -1.43
N GLU A 116 -1.81 7.73 -1.25
CA GLU A 116 -3.15 7.29 -0.83
C GLU A 116 -3.71 6.20 -1.77
N ASN A 117 -3.10 6.02 -2.95
CA ASN A 117 -3.49 5.04 -3.96
C ASN A 117 -2.63 3.75 -4.02
N ILE A 118 -1.57 3.56 -3.22
CA ILE A 118 -0.81 2.29 -3.27
C ILE A 118 -1.68 1.09 -2.84
N ALA A 119 -2.59 1.34 -1.90
CA ALA A 119 -3.55 0.33 -1.44
C ALA A 119 -4.47 -0.17 -2.56
N ALA A 120 -4.73 0.64 -3.59
CA ALA A 120 -5.56 0.24 -4.73
C ALA A 120 -4.94 -0.90 -5.53
N TYR A 121 -3.60 -1.02 -5.52
CA TYR A 121 -2.88 -2.09 -6.21
C TYR A 121 -2.85 -3.42 -5.43
N ALA A 122 -3.24 -3.42 -4.15
CA ALA A 122 -3.32 -4.63 -3.34
C ALA A 122 -4.73 -5.25 -3.44
N GLY A 123 -4.81 -6.58 -3.47
CA GLY A 123 -6.10 -7.26 -3.53
C GLY A 123 -6.05 -8.61 -4.24
N GLU A 124 -7.22 -9.21 -4.40
CA GLU A 124 -7.40 -10.46 -5.14
C GLU A 124 -7.10 -10.26 -6.62
N SER A 125 -6.45 -11.25 -7.23
CA SER A 125 -6.17 -11.24 -8.66
C SER A 125 -7.27 -11.96 -9.43
N TYR A 126 -7.68 -11.38 -10.55
CA TYR A 126 -8.51 -12.06 -11.53
C TYR A 126 -7.64 -13.05 -12.30
N LYS A 127 -7.88 -14.34 -12.12
CA LYS A 127 -7.18 -15.41 -12.82
C LYS A 127 -7.94 -15.70 -14.11
N ILE A 128 -7.29 -15.54 -15.25
CA ILE A 128 -7.89 -15.85 -16.55
C ILE A 128 -8.16 -17.35 -16.61
N SER A 129 -9.44 -17.70 -16.67
CA SER A 129 -9.92 -19.08 -16.67
C SER A 129 -9.87 -19.69 -18.07
N THR A 130 -10.06 -21.01 -18.14
CA THR A 130 -10.24 -21.73 -19.41
C THR A 130 -11.36 -21.13 -20.27
N ALA A 131 -12.50 -20.80 -19.65
CA ALA A 131 -13.64 -20.18 -20.35
C ALA A 131 -13.32 -18.78 -20.91
N ASP A 132 -12.48 -18.03 -20.20
CA ASP A 132 -12.01 -16.72 -20.68
C ASP A 132 -11.10 -16.87 -21.90
N TYR A 133 -10.19 -17.84 -21.90
CA TYR A 133 -9.38 -18.13 -23.09
C TYR A 133 -10.24 -18.59 -24.26
N GLN A 134 -11.21 -19.49 -24.06
CA GLN A 134 -12.16 -19.90 -25.10
C GLN A 134 -12.88 -18.69 -25.69
N THR A 135 -13.27 -17.72 -24.86
CA THR A 135 -13.88 -16.45 -25.31
C THR A 135 -12.92 -15.61 -26.15
N VAL A 136 -11.66 -15.46 -25.72
CA VAL A 136 -10.62 -14.69 -26.44
C VAL A 136 -10.29 -15.32 -27.80
N TRP A 137 -10.20 -16.65 -27.86
CA TRP A 137 -9.94 -17.41 -29.07
C TRP A 137 -11.18 -17.59 -29.95
N GLY A 138 -12.37 -17.44 -29.37
CA GLY A 138 -13.66 -17.51 -30.06
C GLY A 138 -14.11 -18.95 -30.35
N ASP A 139 -13.56 -19.94 -29.66
CA ASP A 139 -13.85 -21.36 -29.87
C ASP A 139 -13.60 -22.17 -28.58
N GLU A 140 -14.43 -23.19 -28.34
CA GLU A 140 -14.33 -24.06 -27.15
C GLU A 140 -13.31 -25.20 -27.31
N GLN A 141 -12.86 -25.47 -28.54
CA GLN A 141 -11.95 -26.57 -28.89
C GLN A 141 -10.67 -26.05 -29.57
N MET A 142 -10.79 -25.01 -30.40
CA MET A 142 -9.67 -24.35 -31.09
C MET A 142 -9.16 -23.15 -30.29
N TYR A 143 -8.78 -23.39 -29.04
CA TYR A 143 -8.18 -22.38 -28.18
C TYR A 143 -6.89 -22.91 -27.55
N VAL A 144 -6.06 -21.97 -27.10
CA VAL A 144 -4.96 -22.27 -26.18
C VAL A 144 -5.16 -21.46 -24.92
N GLU A 145 -4.80 -22.05 -23.78
CA GLU A 145 -4.82 -21.35 -22.50
C GLU A 145 -3.59 -20.46 -22.34
N ALA A 146 -3.42 -19.54 -23.27
CA ALA A 146 -2.42 -18.49 -23.26
C ALA A 146 -2.84 -17.35 -24.19
N PHE A 147 -2.43 -16.13 -23.84
CA PHE A 147 -2.36 -15.01 -24.78
C PHE A 147 -1.11 -15.13 -25.65
N THR A 148 -1.14 -14.53 -26.83
CA THR A 148 -0.03 -14.56 -27.82
C THR A 148 0.19 -13.18 -28.43
N PRO A 149 1.25 -12.95 -29.24
CA PRO A 149 1.43 -11.66 -29.90
C PRO A 149 0.22 -11.17 -30.72
N LYS A 150 -0.51 -12.07 -31.42
CA LYS A 150 -1.74 -11.71 -32.14
C LYS A 150 -2.94 -11.48 -31.23
N LYS A 151 -3.01 -12.22 -30.12
CA LYS A 151 -4.03 -12.11 -29.07
C LYS A 151 -3.41 -11.48 -27.83
N ALA A 152 -2.97 -10.24 -27.96
CA ALA A 152 -2.14 -9.60 -26.95
C ALA A 152 -2.93 -9.28 -25.66
N PRO A 153 -2.36 -9.51 -24.47
CA PRO A 153 -3.06 -9.30 -23.19
C PRO A 153 -3.65 -7.89 -23.04
N LYS A 154 -2.88 -6.86 -23.42
CA LYS A 154 -3.29 -5.45 -23.34
C LYS A 154 -4.52 -5.10 -24.18
N ASP A 155 -4.80 -5.89 -25.22
CA ASP A 155 -5.86 -5.64 -26.19
C ASP A 155 -7.10 -6.50 -25.89
N GLU A 156 -6.91 -7.71 -25.33
CA GLU A 156 -7.98 -8.69 -25.10
C GLU A 156 -8.50 -8.70 -23.65
N ILE A 157 -7.63 -8.54 -22.64
CA ILE A 157 -8.03 -8.54 -21.21
C ILE A 157 -9.02 -7.42 -20.85
N PRO A 158 -8.92 -6.19 -21.39
CA PRO A 158 -9.89 -5.14 -21.08
C PRO A 158 -11.36 -5.54 -21.29
N ALA A 159 -11.64 -6.32 -22.34
CA ALA A 159 -13.00 -6.79 -22.63
C ALA A 159 -13.49 -7.80 -21.59
N LEU A 160 -12.61 -8.70 -21.13
CA LEU A 160 -12.93 -9.66 -20.06
C LEU A 160 -13.22 -8.94 -18.74
N LEU A 161 -12.39 -7.96 -18.38
CA LEU A 161 -12.59 -7.15 -17.17
C LEU A 161 -13.89 -6.36 -17.20
N ALA A 162 -14.28 -5.82 -18.36
CA ALA A 162 -15.53 -5.11 -18.54
C ALA A 162 -16.78 -6.00 -18.34
N VAL A 163 -16.66 -7.31 -18.63
CA VAL A 163 -17.72 -8.30 -18.38
C VAL A 163 -17.73 -8.73 -16.92
N GLN A 164 -16.56 -8.99 -16.35
CA GLN A 164 -16.41 -9.50 -15.00
C GLN A 164 -16.70 -8.44 -13.92
N PHE A 165 -16.39 -7.17 -14.20
CA PHE A 165 -16.50 -6.04 -13.28
C PHE A 165 -17.26 -4.86 -13.90
N PRO A 166 -18.54 -5.04 -14.29
CA PRO A 166 -19.30 -4.02 -15.02
C PRO A 166 -19.62 -2.77 -14.20
N ASP A 167 -19.61 -2.90 -12.87
CA ASP A 167 -19.94 -1.83 -11.91
C ASP A 167 -18.69 -1.17 -11.30
N ALA A 168 -17.49 -1.45 -11.84
CA ALA A 168 -16.26 -0.85 -11.33
C ALA A 168 -16.26 0.69 -11.48
N GLU A 169 -15.77 1.39 -10.46
CA GLU A 169 -15.61 2.84 -10.51
C GLU A 169 -14.31 3.23 -11.23
N ALA A 170 -14.25 4.45 -11.78
CA ALA A 170 -13.02 4.93 -12.42
C ALA A 170 -11.87 5.00 -11.41
N GLY A 171 -10.66 4.60 -11.82
CA GLY A 171 -9.47 4.55 -10.98
C GLY A 171 -9.26 3.24 -10.22
N VAL A 172 -10.25 2.32 -10.20
CA VAL A 172 -10.08 0.97 -9.64
C VAL A 172 -8.97 0.24 -10.40
N LYS A 173 -8.07 -0.40 -9.64
CA LYS A 173 -7.02 -1.25 -10.17
C LYS A 173 -7.40 -2.72 -10.00
N GLN A 174 -7.07 -3.54 -11.00
CA GLN A 174 -7.30 -4.98 -10.96
C GLN A 174 -6.00 -5.71 -11.33
N ASN A 175 -5.50 -6.53 -10.40
CA ASN A 175 -4.42 -7.47 -10.66
C ASN A 175 -4.93 -8.63 -11.52
N VAL A 176 -4.20 -9.03 -12.54
CA VAL A 176 -4.59 -10.09 -13.47
C VAL A 176 -3.45 -11.09 -13.65
N ASN A 177 -3.77 -12.37 -13.48
CA ASN A 177 -2.84 -13.48 -13.64
C ASN A 177 -3.24 -14.25 -14.90
N TYR A 178 -2.31 -14.37 -15.85
CA TYR A 178 -2.58 -15.03 -17.14
C TYR A 178 -1.35 -15.77 -17.65
N TYR A 179 -1.56 -16.72 -18.55
CA TYR A 179 -0.51 -17.38 -19.29
C TYR A 179 -0.24 -16.64 -20.59
N TYR A 180 1.03 -16.50 -20.92
CA TYR A 180 1.48 -15.89 -22.16
C TYR A 180 2.43 -16.83 -22.89
N SER A 181 2.26 -16.94 -24.20
CA SER A 181 3.24 -17.56 -25.09
C SER A 181 3.80 -16.51 -26.04
N LYS A 182 5.12 -16.53 -26.22
CA LYS A 182 5.80 -15.72 -27.24
C LYS A 182 5.53 -16.23 -28.67
N ASP A 183 5.08 -17.48 -28.79
CA ASP A 183 4.82 -18.16 -30.05
C ASP A 183 3.33 -18.17 -30.36
N GLU A 184 2.98 -18.09 -31.65
CA GLU A 184 1.61 -18.32 -32.08
C GLU A 184 1.30 -19.81 -32.06
N PRO A 185 0.03 -20.20 -31.81
CA PRO A 185 -0.31 -21.60 -31.72
C PRO A 185 -0.23 -22.26 -33.10
N LYS A 186 0.05 -23.56 -33.09
CA LYS A 186 0.17 -24.41 -34.28
C LYS A 186 -0.85 -25.52 -34.20
N ASP A 187 -1.27 -26.02 -35.37
CA ASP A 187 -2.17 -27.17 -35.46
C ASP A 187 -1.52 -28.39 -34.79
N GLU A 188 -2.25 -29.02 -33.87
CA GLU A 188 -1.84 -30.23 -33.16
C GLU A 188 -3.05 -31.15 -32.93
N THR A 189 -2.80 -32.38 -32.50
CA THR A 189 -3.87 -33.27 -32.01
C THR A 189 -3.95 -33.13 -30.49
N VAL A 190 -5.09 -32.65 -29.99
CA VAL A 190 -5.30 -32.38 -28.55
C VAL A 190 -6.42 -33.26 -27.97
N GLU A 191 -6.43 -33.43 -26.65
CA GLU A 191 -7.54 -34.07 -25.94
C GLU A 191 -8.71 -33.09 -25.80
N SER A 192 -9.89 -33.50 -26.26
CA SER A 192 -11.17 -32.83 -25.98
C SER A 192 -11.89 -33.62 -24.90
N TYR A 193 -12.15 -32.98 -23.75
CA TYR A 193 -12.72 -33.61 -22.56
C TYR A 193 -14.24 -33.47 -22.50
N PHE A 194 -14.91 -34.57 -22.18
CA PHE A 194 -16.30 -34.63 -21.74
C PHE A 194 -16.40 -34.65 -20.21
N LEU A 195 -15.35 -35.15 -19.55
CA LEU A 195 -15.13 -35.09 -18.11
C LEU A 195 -13.61 -35.15 -17.86
N GLN A 196 -13.12 -34.34 -16.94
CA GLN A 196 -11.76 -34.40 -16.43
C GLN A 196 -11.78 -34.11 -14.92
N GLU A 197 -11.14 -34.96 -14.14
CA GLU A 197 -11.00 -34.78 -12.69
C GLU A 197 -9.61 -35.27 -12.26
N ASP A 198 -8.79 -34.35 -11.76
CA ASP A 198 -7.44 -34.60 -11.23
C ASP A 198 -7.41 -34.65 -9.69
N PHE A 199 -8.54 -34.41 -9.03
CA PHE A 199 -8.69 -34.42 -7.58
C PHE A 199 -7.80 -33.43 -6.81
N GLU A 200 -7.15 -32.48 -7.49
CA GLU A 200 -6.24 -31.53 -6.83
C GLU A 200 -6.98 -30.56 -5.91
N ALA A 201 -8.28 -30.36 -6.13
CA ALA A 201 -9.16 -29.58 -5.27
C ALA A 201 -9.54 -30.29 -3.94
N LEU A 202 -9.20 -31.58 -3.76
CA LEU A 202 -9.53 -32.31 -2.54
C LEU A 202 -8.70 -31.86 -1.34
N VAL A 203 -9.30 -31.91 -0.15
CA VAL A 203 -8.60 -31.73 1.12
C VAL A 203 -8.23 -33.10 1.68
N ALA A 204 -6.96 -33.29 2.02
CA ALA A 204 -6.50 -34.55 2.60
C ALA A 204 -7.23 -34.86 3.92
N TYR A 205 -7.63 -36.12 4.10
CA TYR A 205 -8.37 -36.66 5.24
C TYR A 205 -9.83 -36.21 5.38
N GLU A 206 -10.39 -35.56 4.36
CA GLU A 206 -11.80 -35.16 4.31
C GLU A 206 -12.59 -36.02 3.31
N GLU A 207 -13.90 -36.15 3.52
CA GLU A 207 -14.80 -36.84 2.58
C GLU A 207 -14.77 -36.15 1.21
N ILE A 208 -14.72 -36.92 0.12
CA ILE A 208 -14.82 -36.34 -1.24
C ILE A 208 -16.18 -35.67 -1.38
N ASN A 209 -16.16 -34.37 -1.68
CA ASN A 209 -17.34 -33.53 -1.90
C ASN A 209 -17.09 -32.61 -3.10
N LEU A 210 -17.26 -33.17 -4.31
CA LEU A 210 -17.11 -32.49 -5.59
C LEU A 210 -18.48 -32.22 -6.21
N GLU A 211 -18.60 -31.13 -6.96
CA GLU A 211 -19.88 -30.74 -7.55
C GLU A 211 -20.40 -31.81 -8.52
N GLY A 212 -21.64 -32.25 -8.31
CA GLY A 212 -22.30 -33.26 -9.15
C GLY A 212 -21.85 -34.71 -8.91
N TRP A 213 -20.83 -34.95 -8.08
CA TRP A 213 -20.41 -36.29 -7.69
C TRP A 213 -21.27 -36.84 -6.54
N ILE A 214 -21.45 -38.16 -6.51
CA ILE A 214 -22.11 -38.87 -5.40
C ILE A 214 -21.07 -39.73 -4.68
N ASN A 215 -21.00 -39.60 -3.36
CA ASN A 215 -20.08 -40.34 -2.50
C ASN A 215 -20.85 -40.91 -1.29
N VAL A 216 -21.16 -42.21 -1.33
CA VAL A 216 -22.06 -42.84 -0.35
C VAL A 216 -21.64 -44.26 -0.02
N ASP A 217 -21.87 -44.69 1.21
CA ASP A 217 -21.86 -46.10 1.61
C ASP A 217 -23.29 -46.59 1.81
N LEU A 218 -23.70 -47.56 1.00
CA LEU A 218 -25.09 -48.07 0.99
C LEU A 218 -25.37 -49.04 2.15
N VAL A 219 -24.33 -49.51 2.86
CA VAL A 219 -24.45 -50.50 3.93
C VAL A 219 -23.89 -49.99 5.26
N GLY A 220 -22.82 -49.19 5.22
CA GLY A 220 -22.16 -48.60 6.38
C GLY A 220 -22.29 -47.08 6.43
N THR A 221 -21.24 -46.43 6.95
CA THR A 221 -21.18 -44.97 7.12
C THR A 221 -19.85 -44.37 6.64
N TYR A 222 -19.00 -45.17 6.00
CA TYR A 222 -17.72 -44.68 5.49
C TYR A 222 -17.95 -43.95 4.17
N LYS A 223 -16.93 -43.24 3.67
CA LYS A 223 -16.96 -42.62 2.35
C LYS A 223 -15.58 -42.64 1.73
N TRP A 224 -15.52 -42.42 0.42
CA TRP A 224 -14.27 -42.06 -0.22
C TRP A 224 -13.78 -40.73 0.34
N GLU A 225 -12.47 -40.62 0.54
CA GLU A 225 -11.82 -39.46 1.14
C GLU A 225 -10.68 -38.96 0.26
N GLY A 226 -10.33 -37.68 0.39
CA GLY A 226 -9.12 -37.12 -0.20
C GLY A 226 -7.88 -37.55 0.57
N ARG A 227 -6.77 -37.78 -0.12
CA ARG A 227 -5.43 -37.97 0.47
C ARG A 227 -4.40 -37.23 -0.36
N SER A 228 -3.24 -36.97 0.24
CA SER A 228 -2.14 -36.27 -0.42
C SER A 228 -0.81 -36.99 -0.21
N PHE A 229 -0.01 -37.09 -1.26
CA PHE A 229 1.38 -37.56 -1.17
C PHE A 229 2.28 -36.76 -2.11
N SER A 230 3.39 -36.24 -1.58
CA SER A 230 4.36 -35.44 -2.34
C SER A 230 3.75 -34.24 -3.10
N GLY A 231 2.65 -33.69 -2.59
CA GLY A 231 1.97 -32.53 -3.18
C GLY A 231 0.93 -32.85 -4.25
N ASN A 232 0.66 -34.14 -4.51
CA ASN A 232 -0.44 -34.59 -5.38
C ASN A 232 -1.59 -35.08 -4.50
N ASN A 233 -2.81 -34.61 -4.77
CA ASN A 233 -4.02 -35.09 -4.11
C ASN A 233 -4.66 -36.19 -4.96
N TYR A 234 -5.43 -37.07 -4.33
CA TYR A 234 -6.10 -38.18 -5.02
C TYR A 234 -7.27 -38.71 -4.18
N ALA A 235 -8.22 -39.37 -4.84
CA ALA A 235 -9.31 -40.08 -4.18
C ALA A 235 -8.79 -41.35 -3.52
N ASN A 236 -9.24 -41.67 -2.31
CA ASN A 236 -8.78 -42.82 -1.52
C ASN A 236 -9.95 -43.55 -0.85
N VAL A 237 -9.88 -44.88 -0.81
CA VAL A 237 -10.84 -45.72 -0.09
C VAL A 237 -10.17 -46.91 0.59
N SER A 238 -10.62 -47.24 1.80
CA SER A 238 -10.32 -48.49 2.50
C SER A 238 -11.38 -48.77 3.58
N SER A 239 -11.71 -50.05 3.79
CA SER A 239 -12.52 -50.48 4.95
C SER A 239 -11.70 -50.75 6.21
N TYR A 240 -10.39 -50.54 6.20
CA TYR A 240 -9.57 -50.74 7.40
C TYR A 240 -10.13 -49.90 8.56
N GLU A 241 -10.31 -50.53 9.73
CA GLU A 241 -10.95 -49.95 10.93
C GLU A 241 -12.45 -49.62 10.83
N SER A 242 -13.14 -49.99 9.75
CA SER A 242 -14.59 -49.75 9.60
C SER A 242 -15.47 -50.54 10.56
N LYS A 243 -14.97 -51.68 11.08
CA LYS A 243 -15.66 -52.58 12.00
C LYS A 243 -17.00 -53.11 11.44
N GLY A 244 -17.16 -53.13 10.13
CA GLY A 244 -18.39 -53.58 9.47
C GLY A 244 -18.24 -53.74 7.97
N LYS A 245 -19.36 -54.04 7.31
CA LYS A 245 -19.47 -54.09 5.85
C LYS A 245 -19.66 -52.69 5.28
N ASN A 246 -19.06 -52.45 4.12
CA ASN A 246 -19.17 -51.21 3.38
C ASN A 246 -19.49 -51.55 1.90
N ASP A 247 -20.42 -50.81 1.32
CA ASP A 247 -20.73 -50.84 -0.11
C ASP A 247 -20.61 -49.39 -0.59
N LEU A 248 -19.36 -49.00 -0.87
CA LEU A 248 -18.94 -47.61 -1.08
C LEU A 248 -18.99 -47.27 -2.57
N TRP A 249 -19.68 -46.20 -2.92
CA TRP A 249 -19.88 -45.73 -4.29
C TRP A 249 -19.35 -44.33 -4.44
N LEU A 250 -18.45 -44.14 -5.41
CA LEU A 250 -18.07 -42.83 -5.93
C LEU A 250 -18.54 -42.75 -7.38
N ILE A 251 -19.51 -41.89 -7.66
CA ILE A 251 -20.18 -41.79 -8.97
C ILE A 251 -19.93 -40.40 -9.56
N THR A 252 -19.54 -40.35 -10.83
CA THR A 252 -19.32 -39.10 -11.57
C THR A 252 -20.62 -38.31 -11.77
N PRO A 253 -20.54 -37.02 -12.13
CA PRO A 253 -21.64 -36.31 -12.77
C PRO A 253 -22.10 -37.02 -14.06
N ALA A 254 -23.24 -36.61 -14.58
CA ALA A 254 -23.74 -37.09 -15.86
C ALA A 254 -22.82 -36.63 -17.01
N VAL A 255 -22.47 -37.55 -17.90
CA VAL A 255 -21.65 -37.25 -19.08
C VAL A 255 -22.45 -37.57 -20.34
N GLU A 256 -22.72 -36.54 -21.14
CA GLU A 256 -23.45 -36.66 -22.40
C GLU A 256 -22.45 -36.99 -23.53
N LEU A 257 -22.57 -38.17 -24.13
CA LEU A 257 -21.66 -38.60 -25.20
C LEU A 257 -22.20 -38.21 -26.58
N GLU A 258 -21.34 -37.60 -27.39
CA GLU A 258 -21.62 -37.23 -28.78
C GLU A 258 -21.79 -38.45 -29.71
N ASN A 259 -22.38 -38.23 -30.89
CA ASN A 259 -22.44 -39.23 -31.96
C ASN A 259 -21.12 -39.29 -32.76
N VAL A 260 -20.02 -39.60 -32.07
CA VAL A 260 -18.67 -39.65 -32.65
C VAL A 260 -17.90 -40.84 -32.07
N GLU A 261 -16.99 -41.39 -32.85
CA GLU A 261 -16.12 -42.49 -32.41
C GLU A 261 -14.84 -41.98 -31.75
N GLY A 262 -14.21 -42.83 -30.95
CA GLY A 262 -12.90 -42.57 -30.37
C GLY A 262 -12.92 -41.85 -29.03
N ILE A 263 -14.09 -41.72 -28.39
CA ILE A 263 -14.18 -41.29 -26.98
C ILE A 263 -13.67 -42.43 -26.10
N LYS A 264 -12.81 -42.10 -25.13
CA LYS A 264 -12.18 -43.05 -24.21
C LYS A 264 -12.40 -42.65 -22.76
N LEU A 265 -12.53 -43.64 -21.90
CA LEU A 265 -12.44 -43.52 -20.44
C LEU A 265 -11.05 -44.00 -19.98
N SER A 266 -10.36 -43.21 -19.17
CA SER A 266 -9.07 -43.57 -18.54
C SER A 266 -8.95 -42.95 -17.16
N PHE A 267 -8.14 -43.56 -16.30
CA PHE A 267 -7.78 -43.05 -14.97
C PHE A 267 -6.52 -43.76 -14.49
N ASP A 268 -5.91 -43.23 -13.44
CA ASP A 268 -4.79 -43.86 -12.74
C ASP A 268 -5.28 -44.55 -11.46
N VAL A 269 -4.60 -45.63 -11.08
CA VAL A 269 -4.91 -46.41 -9.88
C VAL A 269 -3.65 -46.82 -9.13
N ASN A 270 -3.72 -46.74 -7.80
CA ASN A 270 -2.74 -47.32 -6.88
C ASN A 270 -3.44 -48.32 -5.95
N VAL A 271 -2.84 -49.51 -5.79
CA VAL A 271 -3.32 -50.54 -4.87
C VAL A 271 -2.35 -50.73 -3.72
N ARG A 272 -2.83 -50.53 -2.50
CA ARG A 272 -2.06 -50.67 -1.25
C ARG A 272 -2.76 -51.61 -0.28
N ASN A 273 -2.02 -52.13 0.70
CA ASN A 273 -2.54 -53.00 1.76
C ASN A 273 -3.43 -54.13 1.21
N PHE A 274 -2.98 -54.76 0.12
CA PHE A 274 -3.80 -55.68 -0.65
C PHE A 274 -4.26 -56.89 0.18
N THR A 275 -5.56 -57.13 0.21
CA THR A 275 -6.16 -58.37 0.73
C THR A 275 -6.91 -59.13 -0.36
N GLN A 276 -7.76 -58.45 -1.12
CA GLN A 276 -8.60 -58.99 -2.20
C GLN A 276 -8.87 -57.93 -3.28
N ASP A 277 -9.22 -58.36 -4.49
CA ASP A 277 -9.70 -57.46 -5.55
C ASP A 277 -11.18 -57.14 -5.29
N ILE A 278 -11.46 -55.91 -4.86
CA ILE A 278 -12.78 -55.49 -4.32
C ILE A 278 -13.26 -54.14 -4.86
N LEU A 279 -12.57 -53.61 -5.88
CA LEU A 279 -12.98 -52.42 -6.62
C LEU A 279 -13.58 -52.83 -7.97
N SER A 280 -14.75 -52.28 -8.29
CA SER A 280 -15.41 -52.42 -9.59
C SER A 280 -15.54 -51.07 -10.27
N VAL A 281 -15.33 -51.02 -11.58
CA VAL A 281 -15.63 -49.87 -12.45
C VAL A 281 -16.90 -50.18 -13.22
N LEU A 282 -17.93 -49.37 -13.02
CA LEU A 282 -19.27 -49.60 -13.53
C LEU A 282 -19.74 -48.43 -14.39
N ILE A 283 -20.50 -48.71 -15.45
CA ILE A 283 -21.15 -47.69 -16.28
C ILE A 283 -22.66 -47.90 -16.29
N SER A 284 -23.43 -46.85 -16.03
CA SER A 284 -24.89 -46.83 -16.19
C SER A 284 -25.34 -45.81 -17.23
N THR A 285 -26.34 -46.18 -18.02
CA THR A 285 -27.02 -45.30 -18.99
C THR A 285 -28.45 -44.94 -18.57
N ASP A 286 -28.95 -45.51 -17.48
CA ASP A 286 -30.32 -45.35 -16.98
C ASP A 286 -30.38 -44.80 -15.54
N PHE A 287 -29.24 -44.64 -14.87
CA PHE A 287 -29.17 -43.98 -13.57
C PHE A 287 -29.69 -42.54 -13.66
N SER A 288 -30.51 -42.14 -12.69
CA SER A 288 -31.15 -40.83 -12.71
C SER A 288 -30.30 -39.71 -12.12
N GLY A 289 -29.16 -40.03 -11.49
CA GLY A 289 -28.39 -39.08 -10.66
C GLY A 289 -28.96 -38.90 -9.24
N ASP A 290 -29.91 -39.75 -8.82
CA ASP A 290 -30.47 -39.72 -7.47
C ASP A 290 -29.80 -40.83 -6.64
N GLU A 291 -29.04 -40.44 -5.61
CA GLU A 291 -28.33 -41.36 -4.71
C GLU A 291 -29.25 -42.49 -4.17
N ASN A 292 -30.53 -42.18 -3.93
CA ASN A 292 -31.48 -43.17 -3.40
C ASN A 292 -31.86 -44.26 -4.41
N LYS A 293 -31.52 -44.08 -5.68
CA LYS A 293 -31.87 -44.99 -6.80
C LYS A 293 -30.67 -45.74 -7.36
N ILE A 294 -29.51 -45.70 -6.70
CA ILE A 294 -28.30 -46.39 -7.16
C ILE A 294 -28.58 -47.89 -7.40
N LYS A 295 -29.35 -48.55 -6.53
CA LYS A 295 -29.73 -49.96 -6.68
C LYS A 295 -30.85 -50.23 -7.69
N GLU A 296 -31.57 -49.21 -8.13
CA GLU A 296 -32.65 -49.34 -9.13
C GLU A 296 -32.10 -49.26 -10.57
N ALA A 297 -30.93 -48.65 -10.75
CA ALA A 297 -30.28 -48.50 -12.04
C ALA A 297 -29.56 -49.77 -12.50
N THR A 298 -29.34 -49.87 -13.81
CA THR A 298 -28.56 -50.93 -14.43
C THR A 298 -27.10 -50.50 -14.52
N TRP A 299 -26.22 -51.27 -13.88
CA TRP A 299 -24.77 -51.06 -13.90
C TRP A 299 -24.08 -52.13 -14.73
N THR A 300 -23.39 -51.71 -15.79
CA THR A 300 -22.53 -52.58 -16.61
C THR A 300 -21.14 -52.59 -16.01
N ASP A 301 -20.66 -53.76 -15.58
CA ASP A 301 -19.29 -53.92 -15.10
C ASP A 301 -18.29 -53.91 -16.26
N VAL A 302 -17.38 -52.93 -16.22
CA VAL A 302 -16.33 -52.72 -17.22
C VAL A 302 -14.93 -52.85 -16.61
N SER A 303 -14.82 -53.37 -15.39
CA SER A 303 -13.55 -53.50 -14.65
C SER A 303 -12.49 -54.27 -15.44
N ASN A 304 -12.91 -55.23 -16.28
CA ASN A 304 -12.01 -56.02 -17.11
C ASN A 304 -11.34 -55.23 -18.26
N GLN A 305 -11.74 -53.98 -18.50
CA GLN A 305 -11.10 -53.09 -19.47
C GLN A 305 -9.89 -52.36 -18.86
N PHE A 306 -9.66 -52.48 -17.55
CA PHE A 306 -8.64 -51.76 -16.80
C PHE A 306 -7.72 -52.73 -16.04
N ASP A 307 -6.45 -52.35 -15.87
CA ASP A 307 -5.51 -53.01 -14.96
C ASP A 307 -5.62 -52.41 -13.56
N LEU A 308 -6.47 -53.01 -12.73
CA LEU A 308 -6.66 -52.64 -11.32
C LEU A 308 -5.70 -53.39 -10.38
N GLY A 309 -4.67 -54.07 -10.92
CA GLY A 309 -3.95 -55.13 -10.23
C GLY A 309 -2.49 -54.86 -9.87
N VAL A 310 -1.94 -53.68 -10.22
CA VAL A 310 -0.55 -53.34 -9.89
C VAL A 310 -0.42 -53.03 -8.39
N LYS A 311 0.05 -54.03 -7.63
CA LYS A 311 0.09 -54.05 -6.16
C LYS A 311 1.47 -53.69 -5.62
N ASP A 312 2.10 -52.67 -6.19
CA ASP A 312 3.44 -52.20 -5.78
C ASP A 312 3.39 -50.95 -4.87
N GLY A 313 2.18 -50.42 -4.63
CA GLY A 313 1.96 -49.23 -3.83
C GLY A 313 2.28 -47.92 -4.53
N ASN A 314 2.45 -47.94 -5.86
CA ASN A 314 2.62 -46.75 -6.69
C ASN A 314 1.40 -46.51 -7.59
N MET A 315 1.23 -45.27 -8.05
CA MET A 315 0.18 -44.88 -8.98
C MET A 315 0.58 -45.30 -10.41
N HIS A 316 -0.31 -45.99 -11.12
CA HIS A 316 -0.12 -46.40 -12.51
C HIS A 316 -1.36 -46.10 -13.35
N PRO A 317 -1.21 -45.84 -14.67
CA PRO A 317 -2.35 -45.81 -15.57
C PRO A 317 -3.10 -47.13 -15.57
N ALA A 318 -4.41 -47.08 -15.28
CA ALA A 318 -5.28 -48.26 -15.31
C ALA A 318 -5.56 -48.72 -16.75
N GLY A 319 -5.26 -47.89 -17.75
CA GLY A 319 -5.52 -48.14 -19.16
C GLY A 319 -6.64 -47.28 -19.73
N GLU A 320 -7.01 -47.57 -20.98
CA GLU A 320 -8.03 -46.82 -21.72
C GLU A 320 -9.13 -47.76 -22.24
N MET A 321 -10.39 -47.39 -22.04
CA MET A 321 -11.55 -48.09 -22.58
C MET A 321 -12.24 -47.21 -23.63
N LEU A 322 -12.51 -47.75 -24.83
CA LEU A 322 -13.35 -47.08 -25.83
C LEU A 322 -14.82 -47.07 -25.40
N LEU A 323 -15.47 -45.91 -25.52
CA LEU A 323 -16.88 -45.70 -25.17
C LEU A 323 -17.83 -45.72 -26.39
N ASP A 324 -17.39 -46.19 -27.55
CA ASP A 324 -18.18 -46.19 -28.79
C ASP A 324 -19.54 -46.92 -28.67
N ALA A 325 -19.68 -47.89 -27.76
CA ALA A 325 -20.94 -48.58 -27.46
C ALA A 325 -21.98 -47.71 -26.73
N TYR A 326 -21.55 -46.55 -26.24
CA TYR A 326 -22.33 -45.59 -25.46
C TYR A 326 -22.57 -44.27 -26.19
N LYS A 327 -22.20 -44.14 -27.47
CA LYS A 327 -22.49 -42.95 -28.30
C LYS A 327 -23.96 -42.54 -28.21
N GLU A 328 -24.22 -41.23 -28.20
CA GLU A 328 -25.56 -40.63 -28.08
C GLU A 328 -26.29 -40.96 -26.77
N LYS A 329 -25.58 -41.42 -25.72
CA LYS A 329 -26.16 -41.69 -24.41
C LYS A 329 -25.57 -40.76 -23.36
N LYS A 330 -26.42 -40.45 -22.38
CA LYS A 330 -26.00 -39.98 -21.07
C LYS A 330 -25.45 -41.16 -20.27
N ILE A 331 -24.23 -41.05 -19.76
CA ILE A 331 -23.62 -42.08 -18.92
C ILE A 331 -23.24 -41.54 -17.53
N TYR A 332 -23.11 -42.46 -16.58
CA TYR A 332 -22.47 -42.25 -15.28
C TYR A 332 -21.42 -43.34 -15.09
N VAL A 333 -20.23 -42.97 -14.62
CA VAL A 333 -19.18 -43.91 -14.24
C VAL A 333 -19.17 -44.02 -12.72
N ALA A 334 -19.12 -45.23 -12.18
CA ALA A 334 -19.04 -45.49 -10.75
C ALA A 334 -17.85 -46.36 -10.39
N PHE A 335 -17.16 -45.97 -9.33
CA PHE A 335 -16.16 -46.77 -8.64
C PHE A 335 -16.80 -47.35 -7.38
N GLN A 336 -17.12 -48.64 -7.43
CA GLN A 336 -17.81 -49.36 -6.37
C GLN A 336 -16.81 -50.22 -5.59
N TYR A 337 -16.76 -50.05 -4.28
CA TYR A 337 -15.85 -50.74 -3.38
C TYR A 337 -16.63 -51.60 -2.38
N ASP A 338 -16.43 -52.93 -2.45
CA ASP A 338 -17.07 -53.94 -1.60
C ASP A 338 -16.17 -54.33 -0.42
N GLY A 339 -16.33 -53.61 0.70
CA GLY A 339 -15.46 -53.71 1.86
C GLY A 339 -16.07 -54.45 3.05
N ASP A 340 -15.23 -55.06 3.88
CA ASP A 340 -15.66 -55.77 5.09
C ASP A 340 -14.52 -55.90 6.12
N GLU A 341 -14.66 -55.21 7.24
CA GLU A 341 -13.81 -55.31 8.43
C GLU A 341 -14.64 -55.74 9.66
N SER A 342 -15.70 -56.54 9.43
CA SER A 342 -16.57 -57.02 10.50
C SER A 342 -15.78 -57.77 11.60
N PRO A 343 -16.15 -57.60 12.89
CA PRO A 343 -15.53 -58.33 13.99
C PRO A 343 -15.60 -59.85 13.77
N GLY A 344 -14.44 -60.52 13.85
CA GLY A 344 -14.32 -61.97 13.63
C GLY A 344 -13.75 -62.37 12.27
N LEU A 345 -13.55 -61.43 11.35
CA LEU A 345 -12.73 -61.65 10.15
C LEU A 345 -11.24 -61.53 10.49
N GLU A 346 -10.41 -62.40 9.90
CA GLU A 346 -8.96 -62.45 10.13
C GLU A 346 -8.18 -62.51 8.81
N GLY A 347 -6.98 -61.95 8.78
CA GLY A 347 -6.07 -62.02 7.63
C GLY A 347 -6.73 -61.60 6.32
N ASN A 348 -6.62 -62.45 5.29
CA ASN A 348 -7.14 -62.20 3.95
C ASN A 348 -8.67 -62.36 3.83
N ASP A 349 -9.39 -62.77 4.88
CA ASP A 349 -10.85 -62.78 4.87
C ASP A 349 -11.43 -61.36 5.05
N ARG A 350 -10.59 -60.41 5.50
CA ARG A 350 -10.91 -58.98 5.52
C ARG A 350 -10.82 -58.39 4.12
N LYS A 351 -11.79 -57.58 3.75
CA LYS A 351 -11.83 -56.85 2.47
C LYS A 351 -11.45 -55.39 2.71
N THR A 352 -10.16 -55.14 2.86
CA THR A 352 -9.60 -53.84 3.28
C THR A 352 -8.53 -53.28 2.36
N THR A 353 -8.32 -53.90 1.19
CA THR A 353 -7.47 -53.36 0.12
C THR A 353 -7.69 -51.87 -0.04
N THR A 354 -6.62 -51.10 -0.02
CA THR A 354 -6.69 -49.65 -0.22
C THR A 354 -6.59 -49.37 -1.71
N TYR A 355 -7.55 -48.63 -2.26
CA TYR A 355 -7.47 -48.11 -3.63
C TYR A 355 -7.34 -46.61 -3.60
N GLN A 356 -6.50 -46.09 -4.49
CA GLN A 356 -6.34 -44.66 -4.73
C GLN A 356 -6.56 -44.41 -6.21
N LEU A 357 -7.35 -43.40 -6.56
CA LEU A 357 -7.72 -43.07 -7.94
C LEU A 357 -7.33 -41.63 -8.25
N ASP A 358 -6.85 -41.42 -9.46
CA ASP A 358 -6.37 -40.12 -9.93
C ASP A 358 -6.56 -39.95 -11.46
N ASN A 359 -6.43 -38.72 -11.98
CA ASN A 359 -6.40 -38.41 -13.41
C ASN A 359 -7.56 -39.02 -14.24
N LEU A 360 -8.79 -38.96 -13.72
CA LEU A 360 -9.97 -39.46 -14.43
C LEU A 360 -10.27 -38.59 -15.65
N LYS A 361 -10.37 -39.23 -16.82
CA LYS A 361 -10.66 -38.57 -18.09
C LYS A 361 -11.71 -39.35 -18.87
N ILE A 362 -12.67 -38.62 -19.43
CA ILE A 362 -13.47 -39.05 -20.57
C ILE A 362 -13.17 -38.08 -21.70
N SER A 363 -12.41 -38.51 -22.71
CA SER A 363 -11.89 -37.62 -23.75
C SER A 363 -11.78 -38.28 -25.12
N LYS A 364 -11.62 -37.47 -26.15
CA LYS A 364 -11.25 -37.92 -27.51
C LYS A 364 -10.13 -37.05 -28.06
N LEU A 365 -9.31 -37.60 -28.95
CA LEU A 365 -8.31 -36.82 -29.67
C LEU A 365 -8.95 -36.12 -30.86
N VAL A 366 -8.78 -34.80 -30.98
CA VAL A 366 -9.28 -33.97 -32.07
C VAL A 366 -8.17 -33.10 -32.66
N PRO A 367 -8.28 -32.67 -33.93
CA PRO A 367 -7.51 -31.54 -34.42
C PRO A 367 -7.81 -30.32 -33.53
N GLY A 368 -6.76 -29.71 -33.01
CA GLY A 368 -6.79 -28.53 -32.18
C GLY A 368 -5.59 -27.65 -32.47
N ILE A 369 -5.33 -26.73 -31.55
CA ILE A 369 -4.14 -25.88 -31.60
C ILE A 369 -3.41 -25.92 -30.26
N ALA A 370 -2.10 -25.77 -30.30
CA ALA A 370 -1.26 -25.78 -29.10
C ALA A 370 -0.12 -24.76 -29.22
N VAL A 371 0.37 -24.31 -28.08
CA VAL A 371 1.62 -23.54 -27.95
C VAL A 371 2.67 -24.43 -27.30
N GLU A 372 3.92 -24.36 -27.78
CA GLU A 372 5.02 -25.19 -27.26
C GLU A 372 5.35 -24.83 -25.81
N ASP A 373 5.44 -23.53 -25.52
CA ASP A 373 5.74 -23.00 -24.19
C ASP A 373 4.72 -21.92 -23.82
N ARG A 374 4.35 -21.87 -22.54
CA ARG A 374 3.61 -20.76 -21.94
C ARG A 374 4.14 -20.47 -20.54
N GLU A 375 4.13 -19.20 -20.16
CA GLU A 375 4.63 -18.73 -18.88
C GLU A 375 3.55 -17.92 -18.17
N LEU A 376 3.44 -18.10 -16.86
CA LEU A 376 2.57 -17.27 -16.03
C LEU A 376 3.13 -15.84 -16.01
N GLN A 377 2.27 -14.84 -16.17
CA GLN A 377 2.59 -13.43 -16.09
C GLN A 377 1.55 -12.68 -15.26
N TYR A 378 2.00 -11.57 -14.68
CA TYR A 378 1.19 -10.70 -13.84
C TYR A 378 1.11 -9.30 -14.44
N ALA A 379 -0.08 -8.71 -14.43
CA ALA A 379 -0.29 -7.33 -14.85
C ALA A 379 -1.33 -6.62 -13.98
N VAL A 380 -1.32 -5.29 -14.03
CA VAL A 380 -2.35 -4.45 -13.41
C VAL A 380 -3.09 -3.72 -14.51
N PHE A 381 -4.42 -3.73 -14.44
CA PHE A 381 -5.29 -2.93 -15.30
C PHE A 381 -6.01 -1.89 -14.46
N GLU A 382 -6.30 -0.74 -15.05
CA GLU A 382 -7.05 0.35 -14.43
C GLU A 382 -8.35 0.57 -15.19
N HIS A 383 -9.44 0.68 -14.44
CA HIS A 383 -10.72 1.09 -14.98
C HIS A 383 -10.72 2.60 -15.26
N LYS A 384 -10.91 2.98 -16.52
CA LYS A 384 -10.89 4.38 -17.00
C LYS A 384 -12.24 5.08 -16.90
N GLY A 385 -13.26 4.39 -16.40
CA GLY A 385 -14.66 4.84 -16.40
C GLY A 385 -15.41 4.33 -17.61
N ASN A 386 -16.76 4.43 -17.59
CA ASN A 386 -17.64 3.97 -18.68
C ASN A 386 -17.47 2.49 -19.06
N ASN A 387 -17.11 1.62 -18.12
CA ASN A 387 -16.81 0.21 -18.35
C ASN A 387 -15.63 -0.03 -19.31
N GLU A 388 -14.69 0.92 -19.38
CA GLU A 388 -13.46 0.80 -20.16
C GLU A 388 -12.29 0.49 -19.24
N TRP A 389 -11.52 -0.54 -19.58
CA TRP A 389 -10.30 -0.93 -18.87
C TRP A 389 -9.07 -0.72 -19.75
N ALA A 390 -7.92 -0.45 -19.14
CA ALA A 390 -6.66 -0.36 -19.86
C ALA A 390 -5.51 -0.88 -18.99
N LEU A 391 -4.46 -1.42 -19.63
CA LEU A 391 -3.23 -1.80 -18.93
C LEU A 391 -2.68 -0.56 -18.20
N ASP A 392 -2.28 -0.74 -16.95
CA ASP A 392 -1.69 0.33 -16.17
C ASP A 392 -0.33 0.74 -16.74
N ALA A 393 -0.20 2.03 -17.06
CA ALA A 393 0.98 2.61 -17.68
C ALA A 393 1.74 3.54 -16.73
N ASP A 394 1.49 3.48 -15.42
CA ASP A 394 2.29 4.18 -14.40
C ASP A 394 3.76 3.70 -14.49
N ASN A 395 4.66 4.58 -14.94
CA ASN A 395 6.09 4.26 -15.08
C ASN A 395 6.80 3.98 -13.73
N SER A 396 6.16 4.32 -12.61
CA SER A 396 6.64 3.96 -11.27
C SER A 396 6.21 2.56 -10.84
N LEU A 397 5.22 1.97 -11.52
CA LEU A 397 4.71 0.63 -11.21
C LEU A 397 5.72 -0.46 -11.61
N VAL A 398 5.95 -1.36 -10.67
CA VAL A 398 6.78 -2.55 -10.83
C VAL A 398 5.96 -3.75 -10.38
N VAL A 399 5.45 -4.50 -11.34
CA VAL A 399 4.80 -5.80 -11.07
C VAL A 399 5.88 -6.87 -11.16
N ILE A 400 6.23 -7.48 -10.02
CA ILE A 400 7.25 -8.55 -9.96
C ILE A 400 6.71 -9.78 -10.69
N GLN A 401 7.40 -10.25 -11.72
CA GLN A 401 6.99 -11.39 -12.55
C GLN A 401 7.40 -12.74 -11.94
N PRO A 402 6.73 -13.86 -12.28
CA PRO A 402 7.07 -15.22 -11.82
C PRO A 402 8.57 -15.57 -11.91
N GLU A 403 9.21 -15.30 -13.04
CA GLU A 403 10.65 -15.54 -13.25
C GLU A 403 11.55 -14.73 -12.30
N GLU A 404 11.09 -13.56 -11.86
CA GLU A 404 11.85 -12.68 -10.96
C GLU A 404 11.84 -13.21 -9.53
N TYR A 405 10.77 -13.90 -9.12
CA TYR A 405 10.77 -14.65 -7.85
C TYR A 405 11.79 -15.78 -7.87
N THR A 406 11.88 -16.52 -8.98
CA THR A 406 12.91 -17.55 -9.16
C THR A 406 14.31 -16.95 -9.10
N ALA A 407 14.54 -15.80 -9.73
CA ALA A 407 15.81 -15.07 -9.65
C ALA A 407 16.12 -14.60 -8.21
N MET A 408 15.10 -14.28 -7.41
CA MET A 408 15.20 -14.00 -5.97
C MET A 408 15.32 -15.25 -5.08
N GLY A 409 15.39 -16.44 -5.67
CA GLY A 409 15.56 -17.72 -4.98
C GLY A 409 14.30 -18.25 -4.28
N GLU A 410 13.10 -17.84 -4.73
CA GLU A 410 11.84 -18.47 -4.32
C GLU A 410 11.56 -19.74 -5.14
N GLY A 411 10.93 -20.74 -4.51
CA GLY A 411 10.52 -21.98 -5.17
C GLY A 411 9.14 -21.92 -5.83
N TYR A 412 8.40 -20.83 -5.61
CA TYR A 412 7.05 -20.57 -6.10
C TYR A 412 7.00 -19.14 -6.66
N PRO A 413 6.01 -18.78 -7.50
CA PRO A 413 5.91 -17.46 -8.11
C PRO A 413 5.33 -16.40 -7.12
N ASN A 414 5.85 -16.40 -5.89
CA ASN A 414 5.52 -15.52 -4.78
C ASN A 414 6.66 -15.51 -3.74
N ILE A 415 6.69 -14.51 -2.87
CA ILE A 415 7.57 -14.47 -1.68
C ILE A 415 6.88 -15.26 -0.56
N SER A 416 7.38 -16.46 -0.28
CA SER A 416 6.79 -17.41 0.68
C SER A 416 6.69 -16.90 2.13
N LYS A 417 7.45 -15.86 2.49
CA LYS A 417 7.49 -15.26 3.82
C LYS A 417 7.41 -13.74 3.73
N PRO A 418 6.27 -13.09 4.07
CA PRO A 418 6.12 -11.64 3.95
C PRO A 418 7.27 -10.84 4.62
N GLU A 419 7.78 -11.33 5.75
CA GLU A 419 8.88 -10.72 6.48
C GLU A 419 10.21 -10.69 5.71
N VAL A 420 10.43 -11.57 4.73
CA VAL A 420 11.63 -11.56 3.90
C VAL A 420 11.52 -10.60 2.71
N ALA A 421 10.30 -10.17 2.35
CA ALA A 421 10.07 -9.22 1.26
C ALA A 421 10.83 -7.90 1.50
N TYR A 422 10.88 -7.46 2.77
CA TYR A 422 11.63 -6.28 3.22
C TYR A 422 13.11 -6.33 2.83
N HIS A 423 13.71 -7.51 2.72
CA HIS A 423 15.11 -7.68 2.32
C HIS A 423 15.27 -7.94 0.83
N LYS A 424 14.39 -8.75 0.24
CA LYS A 424 14.53 -9.20 -1.16
C LYS A 424 14.16 -8.12 -2.16
N ILE A 425 13.09 -7.38 -1.92
CA ILE A 425 12.59 -6.38 -2.88
C ILE A 425 13.59 -5.24 -3.10
N PRO A 426 14.23 -4.65 -2.07
CA PRO A 426 15.31 -3.67 -2.28
C PRO A 426 16.47 -4.18 -3.14
N ILE A 427 16.89 -5.44 -2.94
CA ILE A 427 17.98 -6.05 -3.70
C ILE A 427 17.55 -6.23 -5.16
N PHE A 428 16.35 -6.75 -5.38
CA PHE A 428 15.75 -6.89 -6.71
C PHE A 428 15.67 -5.54 -7.43
N LEU A 429 15.15 -4.49 -6.78
CA LEU A 429 15.07 -3.15 -7.36
C LEU A 429 16.46 -2.60 -7.71
N SER A 430 17.48 -2.85 -6.86
CA SER A 430 18.86 -2.43 -7.13
C SER A 430 19.44 -3.12 -8.37
N GLN A 431 19.10 -4.40 -8.58
CA GLN A 431 19.56 -5.18 -9.73
C GLN A 431 18.82 -4.81 -11.02
N LYS A 432 17.49 -4.62 -10.93
CA LYS A 432 16.62 -4.29 -12.08
C LYS A 432 16.77 -2.85 -12.53
N TYR A 433 17.01 -1.93 -11.58
CA TYR A 433 17.10 -0.49 -11.83
C TYR A 433 18.40 0.12 -11.30
N PRO A 434 19.58 -0.28 -11.83
CA PRO A 434 20.89 0.10 -11.29
C PRO A 434 21.29 1.56 -11.56
N TYR A 435 20.53 2.30 -12.36
CA TYR A 435 20.87 3.65 -12.83
C TYR A 435 19.82 4.71 -12.48
N GLU A 436 18.88 4.38 -11.58
CA GLU A 436 17.87 5.35 -11.12
C GLU A 436 18.53 6.43 -10.23
N MET A 437 17.96 7.63 -10.26
CA MET A 437 18.46 8.75 -9.48
C MET A 437 17.96 8.69 -8.03
N ASP A 438 18.73 9.26 -7.10
CA ASP A 438 18.31 9.40 -5.71
C ASP A 438 16.98 10.14 -5.61
N GLY A 439 16.09 9.67 -4.72
CA GLY A 439 14.72 10.15 -4.60
C GLY A 439 13.71 9.50 -5.55
N THR A 440 14.13 8.63 -6.47
CA THR A 440 13.19 7.88 -7.33
C THR A 440 12.29 6.98 -6.49
N VAL A 441 11.00 6.96 -6.82
CA VAL A 441 9.97 6.14 -6.16
C VAL A 441 9.47 5.06 -7.11
N LYS A 442 9.25 3.85 -6.58
CA LYS A 442 8.60 2.73 -7.28
C LYS A 442 7.46 2.16 -6.44
N LYS A 443 6.34 1.90 -7.09
CA LYS A 443 5.18 1.16 -6.55
C LYS A 443 5.37 -0.30 -6.93
N VAL A 444 5.63 -1.16 -5.94
CA VAL A 444 5.96 -2.56 -6.17
C VAL A 444 4.76 -3.42 -5.83
N VAL A 445 4.23 -4.12 -6.84
CA VAL A 445 3.20 -5.14 -6.69
C VAL A 445 3.86 -6.50 -6.70
N TYR A 446 3.60 -7.29 -5.66
CA TYR A 446 4.17 -8.62 -5.49
C TYR A 446 3.25 -9.55 -4.72
N TYR A 447 3.43 -10.85 -4.88
CA TYR A 447 2.63 -11.88 -4.25
C TYR A 447 3.35 -12.42 -3.02
N THR A 448 2.63 -12.57 -1.91
CA THR A 448 3.07 -13.34 -0.74
C THR A 448 2.41 -14.73 -0.70
N TRP A 449 1.23 -14.83 -1.32
CA TRP A 449 0.46 -16.04 -1.59
C TRP A 449 -0.03 -15.96 -3.06
N SER A 450 -0.36 -17.09 -3.69
CA SER A 450 -0.48 -17.19 -5.16
C SER A 450 -1.60 -16.36 -5.82
N ASP A 451 -2.56 -15.84 -5.06
CA ASP A 451 -3.78 -15.18 -5.56
C ASP A 451 -3.98 -13.74 -5.08
N LYS A 452 -3.35 -13.39 -3.95
CA LYS A 452 -3.48 -12.06 -3.37
C LYS A 452 -2.22 -11.22 -3.55
N ALA A 453 -2.36 -10.18 -4.37
CA ALA A 453 -1.33 -9.19 -4.57
C ALA A 453 -1.17 -8.29 -3.34
N THR A 454 0.08 -8.04 -2.98
CA THR A 454 0.53 -7.04 -2.01
C THR A 454 1.15 -5.88 -2.78
N ALA A 455 0.92 -4.66 -2.32
CA ALA A 455 1.50 -3.47 -2.92
C ALA A 455 2.22 -2.65 -1.85
N GLU A 456 3.45 -2.26 -2.14
CA GLU A 456 4.30 -1.46 -1.27
C GLU A 456 5.05 -0.42 -2.10
N GLU A 457 5.41 0.70 -1.50
CA GLU A 457 6.21 1.73 -2.14
C GLU A 457 7.67 1.64 -1.68
N TYR A 458 8.61 1.91 -2.58
CA TYR A 458 10.05 1.95 -2.32
C TYR A 458 10.65 3.24 -2.88
N ILE A 459 11.55 3.86 -2.12
CA ILE A 459 12.33 5.04 -2.52
C ILE A 459 13.82 4.71 -2.57
N LEU A 460 14.51 5.19 -3.60
CA LEU A 460 15.96 5.11 -3.70
C LEU A 460 16.58 6.24 -2.85
N THR A 461 17.40 5.90 -1.85
CA THR A 461 18.09 6.88 -1.00
C THR A 461 19.52 6.44 -0.72
N ASN A 462 20.50 7.26 -1.08
CA ASN A 462 21.93 6.96 -1.06
C ASN A 462 22.26 5.63 -1.77
N GLU A 463 21.78 5.45 -2.99
CA GLU A 463 21.98 4.24 -3.83
C GLU A 463 21.38 2.95 -3.23
N VAL A 464 20.54 3.05 -2.20
CA VAL A 464 19.87 1.91 -1.58
C VAL A 464 18.35 2.11 -1.64
N TRP A 465 17.66 1.16 -2.28
CA TRP A 465 16.20 1.10 -2.23
C TRP A 465 15.72 0.81 -0.81
N LYS A 466 14.75 1.57 -0.33
CA LYS A 466 14.15 1.39 0.99
C LYS A 466 12.65 1.40 0.85
N ARG A 467 11.97 0.46 1.49
CA ARG A 467 10.51 0.49 1.62
C ARG A 467 10.12 1.83 2.25
N THR A 468 9.18 2.53 1.63
CA THR A 468 8.58 3.74 2.18
C THR A 468 7.75 3.35 3.40
N THR A 469 8.27 3.63 4.59
CA THR A 469 7.52 3.70 5.84
C THR A 469 8.22 4.76 6.68
N TRP A 470 7.61 5.92 6.89
CA TRP A 470 8.28 7.00 7.61
C TRP A 470 7.39 7.57 8.70
N GLU A 471 7.37 6.93 9.87
CA GLU A 471 7.16 7.68 11.12
C GLU A 471 8.40 8.54 11.35
N VAL A 472 8.27 9.85 11.17
CA VAL A 472 9.30 10.83 11.49
C VAL A 472 8.88 11.54 12.78
N GLU A 473 9.84 11.75 13.68
CA GLU A 473 9.61 12.64 14.82
C GLU A 473 9.66 14.08 14.30
N SER A 474 8.49 14.71 14.23
CA SER A 474 8.26 16.10 13.86
C SER A 474 8.04 16.96 15.09
N GLN A 475 8.24 18.27 14.95
CA GLN A 475 7.96 19.23 16.01
C GLN A 475 7.41 20.53 15.43
N SER A 476 6.36 21.05 16.05
CA SER A 476 5.70 22.29 15.63
C SER A 476 5.45 23.21 16.80
N GLN A 477 5.39 24.52 16.54
CA GLN A 477 5.05 25.53 17.52
C GLN A 477 3.61 26.00 17.34
N PHE A 478 2.94 26.26 18.47
CA PHE A 478 1.59 26.79 18.51
C PHE A 478 1.53 27.97 19.46
N ILE A 479 0.73 28.97 19.13
CA ILE A 479 0.53 30.19 19.92
C ILE A 479 -0.95 30.39 20.24
N LEU A 480 -1.25 30.91 21.43
CA LEU A 480 -2.61 31.28 21.82
C LEU A 480 -2.87 32.75 21.49
N THR A 481 -3.84 32.99 20.60
CA THR A 481 -4.28 34.32 20.20
C THR A 481 -5.51 34.77 20.98
N GLU A 482 -5.77 36.09 21.01
CA GLU A 482 -6.94 36.65 21.71
C GLU A 482 -8.28 36.27 21.05
N LYS A 483 -8.27 36.10 19.73
CA LYS A 483 -9.49 35.96 18.93
C LYS A 483 -9.78 34.51 18.53
N ASP A 484 -8.78 33.81 18.05
CA ASP A 484 -8.95 32.55 17.31
C ASP A 484 -8.43 31.33 18.10
N GLY A 485 -7.99 31.54 19.35
CA GLY A 485 -7.51 30.46 20.22
C GLY A 485 -6.11 30.00 19.86
N TRP A 486 -5.82 28.71 20.12
CA TRP A 486 -4.54 28.10 19.75
C TRP A 486 -4.44 27.99 18.23
N LEU A 487 -3.35 28.46 17.65
CA LEU A 487 -3.06 28.39 16.22
C LEU A 487 -1.65 27.88 15.98
N PHE A 488 -1.44 27.20 14.85
CA PHE A 488 -0.11 26.84 14.38
C PHE A 488 0.69 28.11 14.08
N ASP A 489 1.92 28.17 14.59
CA ASP A 489 2.86 29.25 14.32
C ASP A 489 3.80 28.80 13.20
N PRO A 490 3.64 29.34 11.97
CA PRO A 490 4.42 28.93 10.83
C PRO A 490 5.85 29.50 10.83
N THR A 491 6.22 30.32 11.83
CA THR A 491 7.51 31.04 11.84
C THR A 491 8.70 30.10 11.67
N LEU A 492 9.45 30.30 10.59
CA LEU A 492 10.68 29.56 10.32
C LEU A 492 11.79 30.06 11.25
N LEU A 493 12.42 29.16 12.00
CA LEU A 493 13.56 29.46 12.86
C LEU A 493 14.82 28.80 12.28
N ILE A 494 15.74 29.60 11.76
CA ILE A 494 16.89 29.13 11.01
C ILE A 494 18.16 29.59 11.72
N ASP A 495 18.95 28.66 12.25
CA ASP A 495 20.33 28.95 12.65
C ASP A 495 21.21 28.89 11.40
N PHE A 496 21.70 30.05 10.96
CA PHE A 496 22.47 30.14 9.72
C PHE A 496 23.94 29.80 9.93
N ASN A 497 24.43 29.79 11.17
CA ASN A 497 25.81 29.46 11.44
C ASN A 497 26.07 27.98 11.13
N LYS A 498 26.97 27.72 10.18
CA LYS A 498 27.27 26.41 9.59
C LYS A 498 26.20 25.82 8.67
N ASN A 499 25.20 26.61 8.24
CA ASN A 499 24.21 26.16 7.25
C ASN A 499 24.79 26.12 5.82
N THR A 500 25.73 25.21 5.58
CA THR A 500 26.49 25.09 4.31
C THR A 500 25.56 25.01 3.10
N ALA A 501 24.47 24.23 3.19
CA ALA A 501 23.50 24.09 2.12
C ALA A 501 22.77 25.42 1.80
N GLY A 502 22.35 26.17 2.83
CA GLY A 502 21.72 27.47 2.64
C GLY A 502 22.65 28.50 1.99
N PHE A 503 23.93 28.51 2.35
CA PHE A 503 24.93 29.33 1.65
C PHE A 503 25.11 28.87 0.20
N GLN A 504 25.18 27.56 -0.05
CA GLN A 504 25.36 27.01 -1.39
C GLN A 504 24.18 27.34 -2.32
N MET A 505 22.94 27.37 -1.81
CA MET A 505 21.77 27.79 -2.59
C MET A 505 21.94 29.20 -3.18
N VAL A 506 22.52 30.14 -2.44
CA VAL A 506 22.80 31.50 -2.94
C VAL A 506 23.94 31.49 -3.96
N VAL A 507 25.00 30.68 -3.72
CA VAL A 507 26.11 30.49 -4.68
C VAL A 507 25.61 29.94 -6.01
N ASP A 508 24.78 28.90 -5.98
CA ASP A 508 24.21 28.27 -7.16
C ASP A 508 23.23 29.19 -7.90
N TYR A 509 22.47 29.99 -7.14
CA TYR A 509 21.62 31.04 -7.72
C TYR A 509 22.46 32.03 -8.53
N VAL A 510 23.52 32.59 -7.94
CA VAL A 510 24.40 33.53 -8.65
C VAL A 510 25.05 32.86 -9.85
N ALA A 511 25.47 31.59 -9.75
CA ALA A 511 26.07 30.87 -10.87
C ALA A 511 25.13 30.71 -12.07
N THR A 512 23.83 30.68 -11.83
CA THR A 512 22.78 30.55 -12.86
C THR A 512 22.13 31.88 -13.27
N HIS A 513 22.52 32.99 -12.65
CA HIS A 513 21.98 34.33 -12.93
C HIS A 513 23.12 35.31 -13.30
N GLU A 514 23.66 36.05 -12.33
CA GLU A 514 24.69 37.08 -12.59
C GLU A 514 26.02 36.49 -13.04
N GLY A 515 26.34 35.26 -12.60
CA GLY A 515 27.54 34.52 -12.95
C GLY A 515 27.58 34.04 -14.41
N LEU A 516 26.44 34.00 -15.11
CA LEU A 516 26.38 33.66 -16.54
C LEU A 516 27.14 34.70 -17.39
N GLU A 517 26.97 35.97 -17.04
CA GLU A 517 27.59 37.09 -17.75
C GLU A 517 28.93 37.51 -17.13
N ASN A 518 29.12 37.29 -15.83
CA ASN A 518 30.36 37.63 -15.12
C ASN A 518 30.85 36.47 -14.23
N LYS A 519 31.67 35.59 -14.82
CA LYS A 519 32.24 34.44 -14.11
C LYS A 519 33.15 34.80 -12.94
N GLU A 520 33.70 36.02 -12.89
CA GLU A 520 34.58 36.45 -11.78
C GLU A 520 33.82 36.61 -10.45
N LEU A 521 32.49 36.67 -10.50
CA LEU A 521 31.60 36.66 -9.34
C LEU A 521 31.63 35.35 -8.57
N LEU A 522 32.13 34.27 -9.17
CA LEU A 522 32.24 32.97 -8.53
C LEU A 522 33.69 32.68 -8.17
N ASP A 523 33.90 31.86 -7.13
CA ASP A 523 35.20 31.25 -6.91
C ASP A 523 35.41 30.01 -7.81
N ASP A 524 36.68 29.65 -8.02
CA ASP A 524 37.04 28.51 -8.88
C ASP A 524 36.56 27.15 -8.34
N ARG A 525 36.12 27.10 -7.06
CA ARG A 525 35.70 25.88 -6.38
C ARG A 525 34.18 25.71 -6.38
N GLY A 526 33.44 26.69 -6.90
CA GLY A 526 31.98 26.71 -6.94
C GLY A 526 31.32 26.79 -5.57
N ASN A 527 32.02 27.26 -4.53
CA ASN A 527 31.48 27.30 -3.16
C ASN A 527 31.49 28.70 -2.52
N ALA A 528 31.81 29.72 -3.31
CA ALA A 528 31.65 31.10 -2.90
C ALA A 528 31.20 31.96 -4.08
N GLU A 529 30.38 32.95 -3.77
CA GLU A 529 29.96 33.99 -4.69
C GLU A 529 30.22 35.38 -4.09
N PHE A 530 30.50 36.36 -4.93
CA PHE A 530 30.93 37.70 -4.54
C PHE A 530 29.91 38.80 -4.86
N TYR A 531 28.78 38.44 -5.47
CA TYR A 531 27.69 39.35 -5.81
C TYR A 531 26.83 39.69 -4.59
N TYR A 532 26.35 38.69 -3.85
CA TYR A 532 25.75 38.85 -2.52
C TYR A 532 26.75 38.64 -1.37
N GLY A 533 27.87 37.96 -1.65
CA GLY A 533 29.03 37.77 -0.77
C GLY A 533 29.04 36.47 0.04
N PHE A 534 28.20 35.50 -0.28
CA PHE A 534 28.01 34.23 0.42
C PHE A 534 29.13 33.24 0.12
N ASN A 535 29.61 32.57 1.17
CA ASN A 535 30.61 31.52 1.06
C ASN A 535 30.16 30.28 1.83
N ALA A 536 29.89 29.19 1.11
CA ALA A 536 29.44 27.93 1.68
C ALA A 536 30.56 27.17 2.40
N HIS A 537 31.82 27.30 1.97
CA HIS A 537 32.93 26.61 2.60
C HIS A 537 33.22 27.11 4.02
N PHE A 538 33.20 28.44 4.22
CA PHE A 538 33.44 29.08 5.51
C PHE A 538 32.15 29.45 6.25
N THR A 539 30.99 29.34 5.60
CA THR A 539 29.66 29.69 6.12
C THR A 539 29.61 31.11 6.68
N ASN A 540 30.01 32.05 5.85
CA ASN A 540 30.07 33.48 6.18
C ASN A 540 29.70 34.36 4.97
N ILE A 541 29.43 35.63 5.25
CA ILE A 541 29.21 36.66 4.23
C ILE A 541 30.35 37.66 4.27
N THR A 542 30.96 37.93 3.12
CA THR A 542 32.10 38.84 3.02
C THR A 542 31.69 40.27 2.67
N TYR A 543 32.15 41.23 3.47
CA TYR A 543 32.08 42.66 3.14
C TYR A 543 33.44 43.21 2.67
N ARG A 544 34.39 42.34 2.33
CA ARG A 544 35.74 42.76 1.95
C ARG A 544 35.74 43.47 0.60
N ASP A 545 36.37 44.63 0.50
CA ASP A 545 36.49 45.42 -0.73
C ASP A 545 37.06 44.60 -1.89
N LYS A 546 38.08 43.78 -1.61
CA LYS A 546 38.72 42.91 -2.62
C LYS A 546 37.79 41.88 -3.24
N ASP A 547 36.74 41.49 -2.52
CA ASP A 547 35.77 40.51 -2.97
C ASP A 547 34.59 41.22 -3.62
N ARG A 548 34.08 42.27 -2.97
CA ARG A 548 32.89 42.99 -3.43
C ARG A 548 33.14 43.88 -4.64
N SER A 549 34.38 44.28 -4.90
CA SER A 549 34.77 44.93 -6.16
C SER A 549 34.53 44.09 -7.42
N LYS A 550 34.24 42.79 -7.27
CA LYS A 550 33.82 41.93 -8.38
C LYS A 550 32.37 42.16 -8.81
N ASP A 551 31.51 42.65 -7.91
CA ASP A 551 30.16 43.12 -8.27
C ASP A 551 30.30 44.45 -9.03
N PRO A 552 29.88 44.52 -10.31
CA PRO A 552 30.00 45.75 -11.11
C PRO A 552 29.23 46.95 -10.54
N ALA A 553 28.21 46.71 -9.70
CA ALA A 553 27.43 47.76 -9.06
C ALA A 553 28.05 48.24 -7.73
N TYR A 554 29.11 47.59 -7.26
CA TYR A 554 29.73 47.94 -5.99
C TYR A 554 30.34 49.35 -6.02
N PRO A 555 30.04 50.23 -5.04
CA PRO A 555 30.52 51.61 -5.03
C PRO A 555 31.99 51.68 -4.58
N ILE A 556 32.93 51.34 -5.48
CA ILE A 556 34.38 51.30 -5.20
C ILE A 556 34.90 52.62 -4.62
N SER A 557 34.41 53.75 -5.13
CA SER A 557 34.79 55.11 -4.69
C SER A 557 33.92 55.67 -3.56
N GLY A 558 32.94 54.90 -3.07
CA GLY A 558 32.06 55.32 -1.98
C GLY A 558 32.77 55.34 -0.64
N ASP A 559 32.20 56.10 0.31
CA ASP A 559 32.66 56.10 1.69
C ASP A 559 32.30 54.79 2.42
N ALA A 560 32.84 54.59 3.62
CA ALA A 560 32.61 53.35 4.38
C ALA A 560 31.13 53.09 4.70
N LYS A 561 30.33 54.15 4.86
CA LYS A 561 28.90 54.05 5.17
C LYS A 561 28.10 53.67 3.92
N GLU A 562 28.42 54.27 2.78
CA GLU A 562 27.83 53.93 1.47
C GLU A 562 28.12 52.47 1.10
N LYS A 563 29.37 52.04 1.24
CA LYS A 563 29.77 50.65 1.01
C LYS A 563 29.05 49.67 1.92
N THR A 564 29.00 49.95 3.23
CA THR A 564 28.33 49.09 4.21
C THR A 564 26.83 48.98 3.91
N LYS A 565 26.18 50.11 3.60
CA LYS A 565 24.76 50.12 3.21
C LYS A 565 24.49 49.25 1.98
N PHE A 566 25.32 49.37 0.95
CA PHE A 566 25.21 48.54 -0.26
C PHE A 566 25.32 47.04 0.06
N MET A 567 26.29 46.65 0.89
CA MET A 567 26.51 45.25 1.26
C MET A 567 25.41 44.71 2.18
N ASP A 568 24.83 45.57 3.02
CA ASP A 568 23.65 45.24 3.82
C ASP A 568 22.44 44.93 2.94
N GLU A 569 22.17 45.77 1.93
CA GLU A 569 21.11 45.53 0.95
C GLU A 569 21.34 44.22 0.17
N ARG A 570 22.58 43.96 -0.25
CA ARG A 570 22.96 42.69 -0.90
C ARG A 570 22.78 41.48 0.02
N THR A 571 23.10 41.61 1.30
CA THR A 571 22.92 40.53 2.27
C THR A 571 21.44 40.19 2.43
N ILE A 572 20.58 41.21 2.54
CA ILE A 572 19.13 41.03 2.60
C ILE A 572 18.61 40.32 1.36
N GLN A 573 19.04 40.75 0.16
CA GLN A 573 18.66 40.11 -1.11
C GLN A 573 19.11 38.64 -1.17
N GLY A 574 20.36 38.36 -0.81
CA GLY A 574 20.88 36.98 -0.78
C GLY A 574 20.14 36.09 0.22
N LEU A 575 19.81 36.59 1.42
CA LEU A 575 19.00 35.87 2.39
C LEU A 575 17.56 35.64 1.91
N ALA A 576 16.96 36.60 1.20
CA ALA A 576 15.65 36.44 0.58
C ALA A 576 15.68 35.36 -0.52
N ILE A 577 16.73 35.31 -1.34
CA ILE A 577 16.95 34.25 -2.33
C ILE A 577 17.08 32.89 -1.66
N PHE A 578 17.84 32.81 -0.56
CA PHE A 578 17.92 31.60 0.24
C PHE A 578 16.54 31.14 0.73
N LEU A 579 15.75 32.04 1.33
CA LEU A 579 14.41 31.71 1.81
C LEU A 579 13.47 31.27 0.67
N ALA A 580 13.52 31.96 -0.47
CA ALA A 580 12.76 31.62 -1.67
C ALA A 580 13.14 30.24 -2.23
N SER A 581 14.43 29.90 -2.19
CA SER A 581 14.97 28.64 -2.70
C SER A 581 14.69 27.47 -1.75
N ALA A 582 14.85 27.70 -0.44
CA ALA A 582 14.63 26.71 0.60
C ALA A 582 13.14 26.44 0.87
N HIS A 583 12.29 27.44 0.64
CA HIS A 583 10.85 27.38 0.93
C HIS A 583 10.03 27.87 -0.28
N PRO A 584 10.09 27.18 -1.44
CA PRO A 584 9.49 27.65 -2.70
C PRO A 584 7.96 27.68 -2.69
N ASN A 585 7.33 26.99 -1.73
CA ASN A 585 5.88 26.90 -1.56
C ASN A 585 5.37 27.73 -0.38
N ALA A 586 6.21 28.58 0.22
CA ALA A 586 5.77 29.46 1.30
C ALA A 586 4.72 30.46 0.79
N VAL A 587 3.66 30.61 1.58
CA VAL A 587 2.56 31.56 1.33
C VAL A 587 2.63 32.70 2.35
N PRO A 588 2.03 33.88 2.09
CA PRO A 588 2.13 35.03 2.99
C PRO A 588 1.57 34.78 4.40
N GLU A 589 0.58 33.90 4.50
CA GLU A 589 -0.17 33.63 5.72
C GLU A 589 -0.53 32.14 5.78
N VAL A 590 -0.38 31.55 6.97
CA VAL A 590 -0.82 30.18 7.26
C VAL A 590 -1.77 30.26 8.45
N SER A 591 -3.02 29.82 8.26
CA SER A 591 -4.03 29.78 9.33
C SER A 591 -4.29 31.12 10.04
N GLY A 592 -4.32 32.24 9.32
CA GLY A 592 -4.52 33.56 9.94
C GLY A 592 -3.25 34.22 10.48
N ILE A 593 -2.10 33.52 10.42
CA ILE A 593 -0.82 33.98 10.98
C ILE A 593 0.17 34.28 9.86
N GLU A 594 0.79 35.46 9.93
CA GLU A 594 1.83 35.86 8.98
C GLU A 594 2.98 34.85 8.97
N GLN A 595 3.38 34.43 7.77
CA GLN A 595 4.53 33.55 7.58
C GLN A 595 5.82 34.37 7.74
N LEU A 596 6.45 34.24 8.91
CA LEU A 596 7.71 34.89 9.22
C LEU A 596 8.89 33.92 9.08
N ALA A 597 10.10 34.47 8.93
CA ALA A 597 11.34 33.73 9.07
C ALA A 597 12.32 34.52 9.94
N LYS A 598 12.97 33.84 10.89
CA LYS A 598 14.00 34.37 11.75
C LYS A 598 15.30 33.62 11.52
N ILE A 599 16.24 34.28 10.87
CA ILE A 599 17.56 33.76 10.53
C ILE A 599 18.55 34.28 11.55
N THR A 600 19.02 33.43 12.45
CA THR A 600 19.98 33.78 13.51
C THR A 600 21.41 33.42 13.10
N ARG A 601 22.37 34.02 13.81
CA ARG A 601 23.80 33.70 13.73
C ARG A 601 24.38 33.83 12.32
N VAL A 602 23.90 34.81 11.55
CA VAL A 602 24.48 35.17 10.25
C VAL A 602 25.84 35.81 10.50
N LEU A 603 26.91 35.10 10.13
CA LEU A 603 28.29 35.55 10.32
C LEU A 603 28.73 36.48 9.17
N ILE A 604 29.00 37.74 9.48
CA ILE A 604 29.43 38.75 8.51
C ILE A 604 30.85 39.21 8.85
N TYR A 605 31.75 39.25 7.86
CA TYR A 605 33.08 39.86 7.99
C TYR A 605 32.95 41.37 7.80
N THR A 606 32.83 42.13 8.89
CA THR A 606 32.35 43.52 8.88
C THR A 606 33.40 44.57 8.50
N ASP A 607 34.69 44.23 8.54
CA ASP A 607 35.75 45.13 8.09
C ASP A 607 36.03 44.94 6.60
N PRO A 608 35.85 45.98 5.77
CA PRO A 608 36.08 45.87 4.34
C PRO A 608 37.54 45.56 3.97
N SER A 609 38.50 45.77 4.88
CA SER A 609 39.92 45.53 4.65
C SER A 609 40.46 44.19 5.17
N SER A 610 39.74 43.48 6.03
CA SER A 610 40.26 42.29 6.72
C SER A 610 39.20 41.21 7.01
N THR A 611 39.66 40.04 7.45
CA THR A 611 38.79 38.96 7.98
C THR A 611 38.85 38.86 9.51
N LEU A 612 39.45 39.86 10.17
CA LEU A 612 39.78 39.78 11.60
C LEU A 612 38.65 40.28 12.50
N THR A 613 37.68 40.98 11.91
CA THR A 613 36.49 41.50 12.60
C THR A 613 35.25 40.94 11.94
N ASN A 614 34.53 40.15 12.72
CA ASN A 614 33.29 39.51 12.32
C ASN A 614 32.22 39.87 13.34
N ALA A 615 30.97 39.90 12.90
CA ALA A 615 29.82 40.09 13.77
C ALA A 615 28.71 39.11 13.40
N TYR A 616 27.91 38.76 14.40
CA TYR A 616 26.72 37.93 14.22
C TYR A 616 25.47 38.80 14.16
N TYR A 617 24.57 38.45 13.24
CA TYR A 617 23.30 39.14 13.07
C TYR A 617 22.15 38.15 13.04
N THR A 618 21.02 38.59 13.59
CA THR A 618 19.72 37.99 13.38
C THR A 618 18.93 38.84 12.38
N TYR A 619 18.38 38.22 11.35
CA TYR A 619 17.47 38.85 10.38
C TYR A 619 16.06 38.28 10.54
N GLU A 620 15.05 39.14 10.43
CA GLU A 620 13.65 38.75 10.40
C GLU A 620 13.02 39.16 9.07
N PHE A 621 12.32 38.22 8.44
CA PHE A 621 11.66 38.36 7.15
C PHE A 621 10.17 38.00 7.26
N LYS A 622 9.38 38.55 6.35
CA LYS A 622 7.98 38.21 6.11
C LYS A 622 7.83 37.69 4.68
N CYS A 623 7.15 36.57 4.52
CA CYS A 623 6.73 36.09 3.20
C CYS A 623 5.63 37.00 2.66
N VAL A 624 5.75 37.43 1.41
CA VAL A 624 4.72 38.23 0.73
C VAL A 624 4.08 37.50 -0.45
N GLY A 625 4.40 36.21 -0.63
CA GLY A 625 3.88 35.38 -1.71
C GLY A 625 4.81 35.37 -2.92
N ASP A 626 4.48 34.58 -3.95
CA ASP A 626 5.22 34.52 -5.22
C ASP A 626 6.75 34.33 -5.07
N LYS A 627 7.15 33.53 -4.07
CA LYS A 627 8.56 33.27 -3.68
C LYS A 627 9.31 34.52 -3.22
N GLU A 628 8.62 35.57 -2.79
CA GLU A 628 9.22 36.81 -2.30
C GLU A 628 9.18 36.90 -0.76
N TRP A 629 10.31 37.34 -0.20
CA TRP A 629 10.50 37.57 1.23
C TRP A 629 11.03 38.98 1.47
N LYS A 630 10.29 39.77 2.25
CA LYS A 630 10.68 41.13 2.64
C LYS A 630 11.31 41.14 4.02
N ALA A 631 12.49 41.75 4.16
CA ALA A 631 13.12 41.94 5.46
C ALA A 631 12.32 42.95 6.30
N LEU A 632 12.07 42.61 7.55
CA LEU A 632 11.42 43.48 8.53
C LEU A 632 12.46 44.25 9.36
N ARG A 633 13.49 43.54 9.82
CA ARG A 633 14.57 44.12 10.62
C ARG A 633 15.78 43.21 10.67
N ARG A 634 16.89 43.77 11.10
CA ARG A 634 18.04 43.01 11.60
C ARG A 634 18.42 43.46 13.01
N THR A 635 19.04 42.56 13.75
CA THR A 635 19.57 42.81 15.08
C THR A 635 21.01 42.33 15.16
N SER A 636 21.93 43.20 15.59
CA SER A 636 23.29 42.80 15.96
C SER A 636 23.23 41.92 17.21
N GLU A 637 23.71 40.68 17.12
CA GLU A 637 23.74 39.76 18.26
C GLU A 637 24.81 40.17 19.28
N ASP A 638 25.84 40.88 18.81
CA ASP A 638 26.95 41.34 19.66
C ASP A 638 26.57 42.58 20.48
N THR A 639 25.72 43.46 19.94
CA THR A 639 25.39 44.75 20.57
C THR A 639 23.91 44.98 20.88
N GLY A 640 23.02 44.10 20.41
CA GLY A 640 21.56 44.26 20.52
C GLY A 640 20.98 45.40 19.69
N LYS A 641 21.77 46.05 18.82
CA LYS A 641 21.30 47.16 17.99
C LYS A 641 20.35 46.64 16.92
N VAL A 642 19.17 47.25 16.82
CA VAL A 642 18.15 46.93 15.82
C VAL A 642 18.17 47.99 14.71
N ASP A 643 18.20 47.53 13.46
CA ASP A 643 17.89 48.36 12.29
C ASP A 643 16.58 47.83 11.68
N GLU A 644 15.54 48.67 11.64
CA GLU A 644 14.25 48.34 11.02
C GLU A 644 14.24 48.74 9.55
N TYR A 645 13.61 47.92 8.73
CA TYR A 645 13.42 48.18 7.31
C TYR A 645 11.97 48.59 7.09
N ALA A 646 11.74 49.65 6.32
CA ALA A 646 10.39 50.09 6.01
C ALA A 646 9.68 48.96 5.27
N ALA A 647 8.60 48.45 5.87
CA ALA A 647 7.60 47.68 5.15
C ALA A 647 6.82 48.67 4.30
N ASP A 648 7.43 49.20 3.23
CA ASP A 648 6.72 50.11 2.34
C ASP A 648 5.54 49.35 1.68
N GLU A 649 4.43 50.08 1.67
CA GLU A 649 3.04 49.77 1.25
C GLU A 649 2.83 48.72 0.15
#